data_AF-A0A934HXJ1-F1
#
_entry.id   AF-A0A934HXJ1-F1
#
_cell.length_a   1.000
_cell.length_b   1.000
_cell.length_c   1.000
_cell.angle_alpha   90.00
_cell.angle_beta   90.00
_cell.angle_gamma   90.00
#
_symmetry.space_group_name_H-M   'P 1'
#
loop_
_entity.id
_entity.type
_entity.pdbx_description
1 polymer ?
#
loop_
_entity_poly.entity_id
_entity_poly.type
_entity_poly.pdbx_seq_one_letter_code
_entity_poly.pdbx_strand_id
1 'polypeptide(L)'
;MNIRKRKQKGSSLVLVLMAFSVLTIVGLSILAVTLSAFKSRIVESSERRNQYFAESGIDIAYGEIGKVVDNGVKDGNKTAEDFMKELEESILPEERIKVDKGESSQYINLDGSVNENYVKQVQNEKFQNSYKGSIVNSIKKWFDSYEEKYIIPIADSNYDSPEISKDLKVIIDAKEDDIKFKEIEIKGKKQIALNLKLNSDFKEKSMLKTISVNYNILLPNYKDVYYVETKKFKLPINAVWNKAFCIDGNLNISGDFEVKGGDAYVKGKDGNDSGINIIGNGANVKFGKNVSSFGGVQVSNKGNTLTVDGNVYVGNMLINDEADIAKLPKRGAALTVKGAVYTNNDLAVNGSGSKVEIEQGFYGINDVNKSEGINENQKPKVSSCLLVNSDDIGNGTSIEIKNEAILMGTAYIKTNPSSYQTGESIAIKGNYRAYTNPLNSSAAERKDTNKQSLKESNVIFEYLDPLQLATKFKDGTTLSWQDKSDYFHFYAQEHKSDGELNLGNGITLPANITHIGAIVANGDTANGNFISDNDGKVKDKQIQYSTKVYAMDDPEGIDVETAFARNEAKRRVYLLDKNDEVDRTLSQVDFTKLKADILDKTASGDILYLNNDNTKDCILVGTNAVIDEQNKNIRKIELQNGVGRGIILTRGNVYLAGDVDFKGTIISTENMETLDSKKKTLNYDINYIERLIAYNYDKYFKDVFIRNSSKNSQNIEVNSNVDKDNNAGTDVFRDKLIVMEKWKIVK
;
A
#
# COMPACT_ATOMS: atom_id res chain seq x y z
N MET A 1 9.53 132.79 -85.17
CA MET A 1 8.12 132.77 -84.69
C MET A 1 7.64 131.32 -84.66
N ASN A 2 7.12 130.88 -83.49
CA ASN A 2 6.21 129.73 -83.27
C ASN A 2 6.71 128.28 -83.53
N ILE A 3 6.28 127.20 -82.84
CA ILE A 3 5.63 126.88 -81.55
C ILE A 3 5.50 125.32 -81.47
N ARG A 4 5.56 124.73 -80.26
CA ARG A 4 4.98 123.44 -79.75
C ARG A 4 5.46 122.04 -80.21
N LYS A 5 5.70 121.16 -79.22
CA LYS A 5 4.74 120.13 -78.70
C LYS A 5 5.26 119.45 -77.40
N ARG A 6 4.50 119.49 -76.30
CA ARG A 6 4.69 118.67 -75.07
C ARG A 6 4.01 117.31 -75.27
N LYS A 7 4.67 116.18 -74.94
CA LYS A 7 4.08 114.82 -74.98
C LYS A 7 4.02 114.22 -73.57
N GLN A 8 2.84 113.69 -73.22
CA GLN A 8 2.52 112.94 -72.00
C GLN A 8 3.27 111.58 -71.96
N LYS A 9 4.54 111.57 -71.53
CA LYS A 9 5.36 110.34 -71.44
C LYS A 9 5.70 109.91 -70.00
N GLY A 10 5.21 110.64 -68.98
CA GLY A 10 5.56 110.40 -67.58
C GLY A 10 4.71 109.34 -66.87
N SER A 11 3.38 109.31 -67.06
CA SER A 11 2.52 108.41 -66.25
C SER A 11 2.68 106.94 -66.62
N SER A 12 2.94 106.61 -67.88
CA SER A 12 3.25 105.25 -68.31
C SER A 12 4.55 104.72 -67.71
N LEU A 13 5.59 105.57 -67.57
CA LEU A 13 6.86 105.18 -66.95
C LEU A 13 6.69 104.91 -65.45
N VAL A 14 5.92 105.75 -64.75
CA VAL A 14 5.63 105.56 -63.32
C VAL A 14 4.79 104.31 -63.08
N LEU A 15 3.81 104.02 -63.94
CA LEU A 15 2.99 102.81 -63.84
C LEU A 15 3.81 101.53 -64.08
N VAL A 16 4.73 101.56 -65.05
CA VAL A 16 5.68 100.46 -65.31
C VAL A 16 6.63 100.26 -64.13
N LEU A 17 7.14 101.35 -63.54
CA LEU A 17 7.99 101.27 -62.34
C LEU A 17 7.24 100.71 -61.13
N MET A 18 5.99 101.14 -60.88
CA MET A 18 5.17 100.58 -59.81
C MET A 18 4.86 99.09 -60.04
N ALA A 19 4.47 98.70 -61.26
CA ALA A 19 4.23 97.30 -61.61
C ALA A 19 5.50 96.47 -61.45
N PHE A 20 6.67 97.01 -61.83
CA PHE A 20 7.96 96.36 -61.67
C PHE A 20 8.36 96.23 -60.19
N SER A 21 8.16 97.27 -59.37
CA SER A 21 8.40 97.20 -57.93
C SER A 21 7.50 96.17 -57.24
N VAL A 22 6.20 96.11 -57.59
CA VAL A 22 5.29 95.09 -57.06
C VAL A 22 5.72 93.69 -57.50
N LEU A 23 6.03 93.48 -58.78
CA LEU A 23 6.53 92.19 -59.30
C LEU A 23 7.85 91.78 -58.63
N THR A 24 8.75 92.73 -58.36
CA THR A 24 10.03 92.46 -57.69
C THR A 24 9.83 92.12 -56.22
N ILE A 25 8.96 92.85 -55.51
CA ILE A 25 8.63 92.54 -54.10
C ILE A 25 7.95 91.17 -54.01
N VAL A 26 6.99 90.87 -54.89
CA VAL A 26 6.32 89.56 -54.93
C VAL A 26 7.32 88.45 -55.30
N GLY A 27 8.18 88.66 -56.31
CA GLY A 27 9.21 87.71 -56.71
C GLY A 27 10.23 87.41 -55.61
N LEU A 28 10.74 88.45 -54.94
CA LEU A 28 11.64 88.31 -53.79
C LEU A 28 10.96 87.66 -52.59
N SER A 29 9.68 87.96 -52.35
CA SER A 29 8.91 87.35 -51.26
C SER A 29 8.70 85.85 -51.49
N ILE A 30 8.35 85.43 -52.72
CA ILE A 30 8.22 84.01 -53.08
C ILE A 30 9.58 83.29 -52.93
N LEU A 31 10.67 83.92 -53.37
CA LEU A 31 12.02 83.36 -53.29
C LEU A 31 12.49 83.23 -51.84
N ALA A 32 12.21 84.22 -50.99
CA ALA A 32 12.48 84.16 -49.55
C ALA A 32 11.67 83.06 -48.86
N VAL A 33 10.37 82.92 -49.17
CA VAL A 33 9.53 81.82 -48.66
C VAL A 33 10.05 80.47 -49.14
N THR A 34 10.50 80.35 -50.39
CA THR A 34 11.03 79.10 -50.95
C THR A 34 12.39 78.73 -50.33
N LEU A 35 13.29 79.69 -50.13
CA LEU A 35 14.56 79.47 -49.41
C LEU A 35 14.32 79.08 -47.95
N SER A 36 13.35 79.74 -47.29
CA SER A 36 12.94 79.38 -45.93
C SER A 36 12.36 77.96 -45.87
N ALA A 37 11.47 77.61 -46.79
CA ALA A 37 10.90 76.26 -46.89
C ALA A 37 11.97 75.20 -47.19
N PHE A 38 12.92 75.49 -48.07
CA PHE A 38 14.04 74.60 -48.38
C PHE A 38 14.96 74.39 -47.16
N LYS A 39 15.33 75.47 -46.46
CA LYS A 39 16.13 75.39 -45.22
C LYS A 39 15.38 74.61 -44.15
N SER A 40 14.08 74.85 -43.98
CA SER A 40 13.22 74.11 -43.05
C SER A 40 13.19 72.61 -43.38
N ARG A 41 13.09 72.26 -44.68
CA ARG A 41 13.08 70.85 -45.13
C ARG A 41 14.42 70.15 -44.93
N ILE A 42 15.55 70.85 -45.06
CA ILE A 42 16.89 70.30 -44.75
C ILE A 42 17.02 70.04 -43.26
N VAL A 43 16.56 70.97 -42.42
CA VAL A 43 16.55 70.81 -40.96
C VAL A 43 15.66 69.63 -40.57
N GLU A 44 14.43 69.56 -41.07
CA GLU A 44 13.49 68.46 -40.81
C GLU A 44 14.04 67.10 -41.29
N SER A 45 14.68 67.05 -42.46
CA SER A 45 15.32 65.83 -42.98
C SER A 45 16.46 65.36 -42.08
N SER A 46 17.32 66.28 -41.64
CA SER A 46 18.42 65.98 -40.71
C SER A 46 17.89 65.57 -39.33
N GLU A 47 16.79 66.18 -38.88
CA GLU A 47 16.13 65.84 -37.62
C GLU A 47 15.56 64.40 -37.63
N ARG A 48 14.82 64.05 -38.69
CA ARG A 48 14.29 62.69 -38.88
C ARG A 48 15.40 61.66 -39.01
N ARG A 49 16.47 62.00 -39.74
CA ARG A 49 17.66 61.13 -39.86
C ARG A 49 18.29 60.85 -38.51
N ASN A 50 18.52 61.88 -37.69
CA ASN A 50 19.11 61.71 -36.35
C ASN A 50 18.19 60.91 -35.42
N GLN A 51 16.86 61.08 -35.56
CA GLN A 51 15.89 60.26 -34.85
C GLN A 51 16.01 58.78 -35.26
N TYR A 52 16.04 58.45 -36.56
CA TYR A 52 16.17 57.06 -37.03
C TYR A 52 17.47 56.38 -36.53
N PHE A 53 18.58 57.11 -36.47
CA PHE A 53 19.82 56.56 -35.92
C PHE A 53 19.76 56.38 -34.39
N ALA A 54 19.12 57.31 -33.66
CA ALA A 54 18.84 57.11 -32.24
C ALA A 54 17.91 55.89 -32.01
N GLU A 55 16.91 55.66 -32.86
CA GLU A 55 16.05 54.46 -32.84
C GLU A 55 16.86 53.19 -33.09
N SER A 56 17.77 53.23 -34.07
CA SER A 56 18.67 52.11 -34.37
C SER A 56 19.55 51.73 -33.18
N GLY A 57 19.99 52.70 -32.37
CA GLY A 57 20.72 52.43 -31.13
C GLY A 57 19.89 51.67 -30.08
N ILE A 58 18.58 51.91 -30.03
CA ILE A 58 17.65 51.16 -29.19
C ILE A 58 17.50 49.71 -29.68
N ASP A 59 17.41 49.50 -30.99
CA ASP A 59 17.33 48.16 -31.59
C ASP A 59 18.63 47.35 -31.37
N ILE A 60 19.78 48.00 -31.46
CA ILE A 60 21.08 47.39 -31.14
C ILE A 60 21.16 47.01 -29.65
N ALA A 61 20.69 47.89 -28.75
CA ALA A 61 20.64 47.61 -27.33
C ALA A 61 19.68 46.47 -26.98
N TYR A 62 18.52 46.38 -27.67
CA TYR A 62 17.66 45.20 -27.61
C TYR A 62 18.43 43.94 -27.99
N GLY A 63 19.23 44.03 -29.06
CA GLY A 63 20.24 43.08 -29.54
C GLY A 63 21.05 42.44 -28.41
N GLU A 64 21.78 43.27 -27.66
CA GLU A 64 22.67 42.85 -26.58
C GLU A 64 21.95 42.39 -25.32
N ILE A 65 20.85 43.07 -24.94
CA ILE A 65 20.01 42.61 -23.81
C ILE A 65 19.52 41.19 -24.07
N GLY A 66 19.15 40.89 -25.32
CA GLY A 66 18.81 39.53 -25.71
C GLY A 66 19.91 38.52 -25.48
N LYS A 67 21.16 38.82 -25.87
CA LYS A 67 22.30 37.92 -25.60
C LYS A 67 22.50 37.67 -24.10
N VAL A 68 22.31 38.70 -23.27
CA VAL A 68 22.37 38.58 -21.81
C VAL A 68 21.24 37.68 -21.28
N VAL A 69 20.02 37.84 -21.80
CA VAL A 69 18.88 36.99 -21.45
C VAL A 69 19.11 35.55 -21.90
N ASP A 70 19.60 35.33 -23.11
CA ASP A 70 19.88 34.00 -23.67
C ASP A 70 20.94 33.26 -22.83
N ASN A 71 22.01 33.96 -22.43
CA ASN A 71 23.01 33.41 -21.51
C ASN A 71 22.43 33.13 -20.12
N GLY A 72 21.58 34.02 -19.60
CA GLY A 72 20.90 33.80 -18.33
C GLY A 72 19.98 32.57 -18.35
N VAL A 73 19.25 32.35 -19.45
CA VAL A 73 18.44 31.13 -19.66
C VAL A 73 19.35 29.91 -19.70
N LYS A 74 20.46 29.97 -20.44
CA LYS A 74 21.43 28.87 -20.54
C LYS A 74 22.03 28.49 -19.19
N ASP A 75 22.45 29.47 -18.40
CA ASP A 75 23.02 29.24 -17.06
C ASP A 75 21.97 28.71 -16.07
N GLY A 76 20.75 29.26 -16.13
CA GLY A 76 19.60 28.77 -15.38
C GLY A 76 19.29 27.32 -15.69
N ASN A 77 19.17 26.97 -16.98
CA ASN A 77 18.90 25.61 -17.43
C ASN A 77 20.02 24.67 -16.98
N LYS A 78 21.28 25.03 -17.18
CA LYS A 78 22.42 24.22 -16.73
C LYS A 78 22.37 23.95 -15.22
N THR A 79 22.06 24.96 -14.41
CA THR A 79 21.98 24.80 -12.95
C THR A 79 20.82 23.89 -12.53
N ALA A 80 19.69 23.98 -13.23
CA ALA A 80 18.56 23.08 -13.02
C ALA A 80 18.92 21.64 -13.42
N GLU A 81 19.63 21.46 -14.53
CA GLU A 81 20.11 20.16 -14.99
C GLU A 81 21.12 19.52 -14.03
N ASP A 82 22.08 20.30 -13.54
CA ASP A 82 23.08 19.83 -12.58
C ASP A 82 22.42 19.42 -11.26
N PHE A 83 21.40 20.15 -10.80
CA PHE A 83 20.58 19.74 -9.66
C PHE A 83 19.85 18.42 -9.89
N MET A 84 19.30 18.19 -11.09
CA MET A 84 18.60 16.93 -11.37
C MET A 84 19.54 15.72 -11.35
N LYS A 85 20.77 15.89 -11.84
CA LYS A 85 21.81 14.84 -11.74
C LYS A 85 22.16 14.55 -10.28
N GLU A 86 22.39 15.60 -9.48
CA GLU A 86 22.68 15.47 -8.05
C GLU A 86 21.51 14.80 -7.28
N LEU A 87 20.27 15.15 -7.66
CA LEU A 87 19.06 14.58 -7.08
C LEU A 87 19.01 13.06 -7.27
N GLU A 88 19.29 12.58 -8.48
CA GLU A 88 19.28 11.15 -8.81
C GLU A 88 20.46 10.39 -8.21
N GLU A 89 21.67 10.92 -8.35
CA GLU A 89 22.90 10.21 -7.98
C GLU A 89 23.17 10.19 -6.47
N SER A 90 22.68 11.19 -5.72
CA SER A 90 23.03 11.36 -4.30
C SER A 90 21.83 11.59 -3.39
N ILE A 91 20.95 12.55 -3.69
CA ILE A 91 19.91 12.97 -2.73
C ILE A 91 18.84 11.88 -2.56
N LEU A 92 18.27 11.34 -3.64
CA LEU A 92 17.22 10.32 -3.56
C LEU A 92 17.67 9.03 -2.86
N PRO A 93 18.86 8.46 -3.15
CA PRO A 93 19.38 7.32 -2.41
C PRO A 93 19.46 7.55 -0.89
N GLU A 94 19.96 8.70 -0.46
CA GLU A 94 20.09 9.03 0.96
C GLU A 94 18.73 9.24 1.65
N GLU A 95 17.82 9.95 0.99
CA GLU A 95 16.48 10.21 1.52
C GLU A 95 15.64 8.94 1.62
N ARG A 96 15.83 7.97 0.71
CA ARG A 96 15.19 6.65 0.79
C ARG A 96 15.64 5.88 2.04
N ILE A 97 16.94 5.90 2.35
CA ILE A 97 17.49 5.28 3.56
C ILE A 97 16.86 5.87 4.82
N LYS A 98 16.60 7.19 4.85
CA LYS A 98 15.93 7.85 5.98
C LYS A 98 14.49 7.36 6.16
N VAL A 99 13.70 7.33 5.07
CA VAL A 99 12.31 6.84 5.12
C VAL A 99 12.24 5.38 5.52
N ASP A 100 13.16 4.54 5.03
CA ASP A 100 13.24 3.13 5.42
C ASP A 100 13.55 2.95 6.91
N LYS A 101 14.19 3.93 7.55
CA LYS A 101 14.44 3.96 9.01
C LYS A 101 13.28 4.58 9.81
N GLY A 102 12.21 5.02 9.14
CA GLY A 102 11.05 5.67 9.76
C GLY A 102 11.21 7.18 10.00
N GLU A 103 12.22 7.81 9.40
CA GLU A 103 12.43 9.26 9.46
C GLU A 103 11.64 9.99 8.36
N SER A 104 11.30 11.27 8.57
CA SER A 104 10.56 12.08 7.60
C SER A 104 11.47 12.61 6.48
N SER A 105 11.01 12.53 5.23
CA SER A 105 11.66 13.14 4.05
C SER A 105 10.75 14.18 3.39
N GLN A 106 11.36 15.23 2.82
CA GLN A 106 10.66 16.20 1.96
C GLN A 106 10.64 15.76 0.50
N TYR A 107 11.59 14.91 0.09
CA TYR A 107 11.77 14.42 -1.28
C TYR A 107 11.05 13.09 -1.51
N ILE A 108 10.78 12.31 -0.47
CA ILE A 108 10.14 10.99 -0.54
C ILE A 108 8.86 10.99 0.31
N ASN A 109 7.74 10.55 -0.29
CA ASN A 109 6.46 10.35 0.39
C ASN A 109 6.48 9.05 1.24
N LEU A 110 5.49 8.88 2.13
CA LEU A 110 5.40 7.68 2.99
C LEU A 110 5.27 6.36 2.20
N ASP A 111 4.71 6.43 0.98
CA ASP A 111 4.59 5.31 0.06
C ASP A 111 5.90 5.02 -0.72
N GLY A 112 6.96 5.81 -0.51
CA GLY A 112 8.26 5.69 -1.18
C GLY A 112 8.34 6.37 -2.56
N SER A 113 7.25 7.01 -3.01
CA SER A 113 7.24 7.82 -4.23
C SER A 113 7.98 9.15 -4.03
N VAL A 114 8.51 9.73 -5.11
CA VAL A 114 9.14 11.04 -5.06
C VAL A 114 8.06 12.12 -4.94
N ASN A 115 8.27 13.09 -4.05
CA ASN A 115 7.42 14.26 -3.93
C ASN A 115 7.67 15.21 -5.11
N GLU A 116 6.97 14.97 -6.22
CA GLU A 116 7.14 15.74 -7.45
C GLU A 116 6.92 17.24 -7.27
N ASN A 117 5.94 17.62 -6.44
CA ASN A 117 5.60 19.03 -6.23
C ASN A 117 6.79 19.76 -5.58
N TYR A 118 7.43 19.13 -4.60
CA TYR A 118 8.59 19.69 -3.94
C TYR A 118 9.82 19.75 -4.86
N VAL A 119 10.08 18.68 -5.62
CA VAL A 119 11.19 18.66 -6.59
C VAL A 119 11.04 19.76 -7.65
N LYS A 120 9.84 19.91 -8.23
CA LYS A 120 9.53 20.96 -9.22
C LYS A 120 9.72 22.36 -8.63
N GLN A 121 9.36 22.56 -7.36
CA GLN A 121 9.58 23.83 -6.68
C GLN A 121 11.08 24.14 -6.56
N VAL A 122 11.88 23.23 -6.00
CA VAL A 122 13.32 23.44 -5.79
C VAL A 122 14.05 23.65 -7.11
N GLN A 123 13.70 22.89 -8.15
CA GLN A 123 14.26 23.04 -9.49
C GLN A 123 13.99 24.44 -10.06
N ASN A 124 12.75 24.94 -9.97
CA ASN A 124 12.41 26.27 -10.45
C ASN A 124 13.14 27.37 -9.65
N GLU A 125 13.30 27.19 -8.34
CA GLU A 125 14.08 28.12 -7.50
C GLU A 125 15.55 28.17 -7.92
N LYS A 126 16.19 27.02 -8.17
CA LYS A 126 17.59 26.93 -8.64
C LYS A 126 17.77 27.61 -9.99
N PHE A 127 16.86 27.34 -10.94
CA PHE A 127 16.84 28.01 -12.25
C PHE A 127 16.75 29.53 -12.10
N GLN A 128 15.74 30.03 -11.36
CA GLN A 128 15.49 31.46 -11.20
C GLN A 128 16.64 32.19 -10.52
N ASN A 129 17.27 31.57 -9.52
CA ASN A 129 18.40 32.17 -8.81
C ASN A 129 19.63 32.32 -9.71
N SER A 130 19.95 31.29 -10.50
CA SER A 130 21.06 31.34 -11.45
C SER A 130 20.79 32.31 -12.61
N TYR A 131 19.58 32.31 -13.16
CA TYR A 131 19.12 33.27 -14.16
C TYR A 131 19.29 34.73 -13.70
N LYS A 132 18.79 35.04 -12.49
CA LYS A 132 18.92 36.39 -11.89
C LYS A 132 20.38 36.79 -11.73
N GLY A 133 21.21 35.89 -11.19
CA GLY A 133 22.63 36.12 -10.96
C GLY A 133 23.39 36.41 -12.25
N SER A 134 23.18 35.58 -13.28
CA SER A 134 23.84 35.72 -14.59
C SER A 134 23.51 37.05 -15.26
N ILE A 135 22.23 37.45 -15.26
CA ILE A 135 21.78 38.71 -15.86
C ILE A 135 22.32 39.92 -15.10
N VAL A 136 22.18 39.95 -13.77
CA VAL A 136 22.68 41.07 -12.96
C VAL A 136 24.19 41.22 -13.13
N ASN A 137 24.94 40.12 -13.08
CA ASN A 137 26.40 40.16 -13.25
C ASN A 137 26.81 40.62 -14.66
N SER A 138 26.08 40.19 -15.70
CA SER A 138 26.36 40.60 -17.08
C SER A 138 26.09 42.07 -17.32
N ILE A 139 24.98 42.60 -16.77
CA ILE A 139 24.66 44.03 -16.87
C ILE A 139 25.62 44.87 -16.04
N LYS A 140 26.01 44.42 -14.84
CA LYS A 140 26.99 45.13 -14.00
C LYS A 140 28.34 45.31 -14.69
N LYS A 141 28.81 44.30 -15.45
CA LYS A 141 30.03 44.42 -16.26
C LYS A 141 29.98 45.57 -17.27
N TRP A 142 28.80 45.99 -17.73
CA TRP A 142 28.66 47.16 -18.60
C TRP A 142 29.01 48.49 -17.89
N PHE A 143 28.92 48.54 -16.56
CA PHE A 143 29.36 49.70 -15.77
C PHE A 143 30.89 49.76 -15.62
N ASP A 144 31.56 48.60 -15.58
CA ASP A 144 33.01 48.51 -15.36
C ASP A 144 33.85 48.62 -16.65
N SER A 145 33.26 48.32 -17.81
CA SER A 145 34.00 48.11 -19.07
C SER A 145 34.23 49.37 -19.93
N TYR A 146 33.63 50.52 -19.58
CA TYR A 146 33.72 51.73 -20.40
C TYR A 146 33.98 52.99 -19.56
N GLU A 147 34.99 53.80 -19.93
CA GLU A 147 35.31 55.09 -19.27
C GLU A 147 34.15 56.11 -19.34
N GLU A 148 33.25 55.94 -20.30
CA GLU A 148 31.96 56.62 -20.40
C GLU A 148 30.88 55.53 -20.52
N LYS A 149 29.83 55.57 -19.69
CA LYS A 149 28.81 54.52 -19.47
C LYS A 149 28.02 54.09 -20.73
N TYR A 150 28.65 53.42 -21.69
CA TYR A 150 28.06 53.03 -22.97
C TYR A 150 27.76 51.54 -23.03
N ILE A 151 26.69 51.17 -23.75
CA ILE A 151 26.34 49.77 -23.97
C ILE A 151 27.17 49.16 -25.11
N ILE A 152 27.55 49.90 -26.17
CA ILE A 152 28.43 49.40 -27.26
C ILE A 152 29.08 50.56 -28.06
N PRO A 153 30.37 50.50 -28.43
CA PRO A 153 30.91 51.11 -29.64
C PRO A 153 30.73 50.15 -30.83
N ILE A 154 30.00 50.56 -31.87
CA ILE A 154 29.80 49.72 -33.07
C ILE A 154 31.16 49.51 -33.76
N ALA A 155 31.72 48.32 -33.60
CA ALA A 155 32.75 47.78 -34.48
C ALA A 155 32.18 46.50 -35.11
N ASP A 156 31.29 46.67 -36.09
CA ASP A 156 30.82 45.56 -36.93
C ASP A 156 31.45 45.71 -38.31
N SER A 157 32.15 44.66 -38.77
CA SER A 157 32.92 44.60 -40.01
C SER A 157 32.08 44.68 -41.30
N ASN A 158 30.76 44.86 -41.19
CA ASN A 158 29.82 44.89 -42.31
C ASN A 158 29.16 46.27 -42.55
N TYR A 159 29.49 47.29 -41.74
CA TYR A 159 29.07 48.68 -41.97
C TYR A 159 30.31 49.57 -42.19
N ASP A 160 30.75 49.63 -43.44
CA ASP A 160 31.98 50.32 -43.85
C ASP A 160 31.78 51.85 -43.96
N SER A 161 31.41 52.49 -42.84
CA SER A 161 31.48 53.94 -42.68
C SER A 161 31.96 54.32 -41.27
N PRO A 162 33.28 54.53 -41.09
CA PRO A 162 33.90 54.87 -39.81
C PRO A 162 33.43 56.19 -39.17
N GLU A 163 32.63 57.01 -39.86
CA GLU A 163 32.18 58.32 -39.37
C GLU A 163 30.87 58.24 -38.56
N ILE A 164 29.98 57.28 -38.81
CA ILE A 164 28.67 57.20 -38.12
C ILE A 164 28.80 56.63 -36.70
N SER A 165 29.78 55.77 -36.44
CA SER A 165 29.90 55.02 -35.17
C SER A 165 30.37 55.86 -33.97
N LYS A 166 30.98 57.03 -34.18
CA LYS A 166 31.45 57.91 -33.09
C LYS A 166 30.33 58.74 -32.45
N ASP A 167 29.24 58.94 -33.17
CA ASP A 167 28.19 59.89 -32.78
C ASP A 167 26.93 59.22 -32.20
N LEU A 168 26.82 57.88 -32.26
CA LEU A 168 25.77 57.09 -31.60
C LEU A 168 26.22 56.61 -30.21
N LYS A 169 25.44 56.94 -29.18
CA LYS A 169 25.76 56.60 -27.79
C LYS A 169 24.52 56.07 -27.07
N VAL A 170 24.55 54.82 -26.61
CA VAL A 170 23.48 54.26 -25.77
C VAL A 170 23.93 54.20 -24.32
N ILE A 171 23.23 54.89 -23.45
CA ILE A 171 23.57 55.09 -22.04
C ILE A 171 22.51 54.44 -21.16
N ILE A 172 22.95 53.71 -20.13
CA ILE A 172 22.07 53.19 -19.08
C ILE A 172 21.77 54.33 -18.10
N ASP A 173 20.50 54.71 -18.00
CA ASP A 173 19.99 55.74 -17.08
C ASP A 173 19.53 55.09 -15.76
N ALA A 174 20.47 54.41 -15.10
CA ALA A 174 20.28 53.77 -13.80
C ALA A 174 21.61 53.76 -13.02
N LYS A 175 21.52 53.69 -11.68
CA LYS A 175 22.69 53.45 -10.82
C LYS A 175 22.96 51.94 -10.78
N GLU A 176 24.22 51.57 -10.57
CA GLU A 176 24.60 50.15 -10.49
C GLU A 176 23.84 49.41 -9.36
N ASP A 177 23.63 50.07 -8.21
CA ASP A 177 22.87 49.54 -7.07
C ASP A 177 21.38 49.29 -7.37
N ASP A 178 20.86 49.88 -8.45
CA ASP A 178 19.47 49.73 -8.88
C ASP A 178 19.27 48.53 -9.82
N ILE A 179 20.35 47.90 -10.30
CA ILE A 179 20.33 46.72 -11.17
C ILE A 179 20.00 45.47 -10.34
N LYS A 180 18.70 45.25 -10.11
CA LYS A 180 18.17 44.07 -9.42
C LYS A 180 16.73 43.78 -9.85
N PHE A 181 16.34 42.51 -9.75
CA PHE A 181 14.97 42.10 -9.96
C PHE A 181 14.08 42.60 -8.82
N LYS A 182 12.93 43.20 -9.16
CA LYS A 182 11.92 43.71 -8.23
C LYS A 182 10.53 43.38 -8.76
N GLU A 183 9.53 43.35 -7.88
CA GLU A 183 8.14 43.32 -8.32
C GLU A 183 7.77 44.68 -8.91
N ILE A 184 7.32 44.69 -10.17
CA ILE A 184 6.87 45.87 -10.89
C ILE A 184 5.57 45.57 -11.64
N GLU A 185 4.76 46.60 -11.85
CA GLU A 185 3.52 46.50 -12.62
C GLU A 185 3.80 46.72 -14.10
N ILE A 186 3.60 45.68 -14.91
CA ILE A 186 3.82 45.68 -16.35
C ILE A 186 2.48 45.36 -17.01
N LYS A 187 1.97 46.27 -17.86
CA LYS A 187 0.67 46.13 -18.54
C LYS A 187 -0.49 45.71 -17.60
N GLY A 188 -0.54 46.25 -16.38
CA GLY A 188 -1.60 45.99 -15.39
C GLY A 188 -1.44 44.67 -14.59
N LYS A 189 -0.28 44.00 -14.67
CA LYS A 189 0.02 42.78 -13.90
C LYS A 189 1.28 42.98 -13.07
N LYS A 190 1.24 42.56 -11.80
CA LYS A 190 2.44 42.48 -10.94
C LYS A 190 3.32 41.32 -11.38
N GLN A 191 4.56 41.62 -11.74
CA GLN A 191 5.55 40.64 -12.19
C GLN A 191 6.92 40.97 -11.63
N ILE A 192 7.74 39.96 -11.39
CA ILE A 192 9.15 40.15 -11.01
C ILE A 192 9.96 40.41 -12.27
N ALA A 193 10.62 41.56 -12.35
CA ALA A 193 11.43 41.94 -13.50
C ALA A 193 12.59 42.88 -13.10
N LEU A 194 13.59 42.95 -13.97
CA LEU A 194 14.68 43.92 -13.90
C LEU A 194 14.37 45.04 -14.92
N ASN A 195 14.21 46.27 -14.42
CA ASN A 195 13.95 47.43 -15.27
C ASN A 195 15.27 48.10 -15.68
N LEU A 196 15.47 48.27 -16.98
CA LEU A 196 16.59 48.97 -17.59
C LEU A 196 16.06 50.17 -18.37
N LYS A 197 16.34 51.37 -17.88
CA LYS A 197 16.07 52.59 -18.63
C LYS A 197 17.29 52.95 -19.47
N LEU A 198 17.10 53.07 -20.78
CA LEU A 198 18.16 53.41 -21.73
C LEU A 198 17.86 54.73 -22.43
N ASN A 199 18.90 55.51 -22.69
CA ASN A 199 18.86 56.68 -23.54
C ASN A 199 19.82 56.48 -24.73
N SER A 200 19.32 56.60 -25.95
CA SER A 200 20.10 56.55 -27.19
C SER A 200 20.24 57.95 -27.77
N ASP A 201 21.47 58.45 -27.79
CA ASP A 201 21.85 59.78 -28.26
C ASP A 201 22.51 59.67 -29.62
N PHE A 202 22.07 60.48 -30.59
CA PHE A 202 22.73 60.63 -31.89
C PHE A 202 22.88 62.11 -32.26
N LYS A 203 24.08 62.53 -32.66
CA LYS A 203 24.38 63.93 -32.99
C LYS A 203 25.07 64.07 -34.34
N GLU A 204 24.43 64.79 -35.25
CA GLU A 204 25.03 65.17 -36.55
C GLU A 204 24.70 66.63 -36.86
N LYS A 205 25.63 67.38 -37.48
CA LYS A 205 25.44 68.80 -37.87
C LYS A 205 24.94 69.72 -36.74
N SER A 206 25.43 69.49 -35.52
CA SER A 206 25.06 70.21 -34.28
C SER A 206 23.64 69.98 -33.74
N MET A 207 22.87 69.04 -34.30
CA MET A 207 21.56 68.65 -33.78
C MET A 207 21.65 67.31 -33.04
N LEU A 208 21.35 67.32 -31.75
CA LEU A 208 21.29 66.11 -30.91
C LEU A 208 19.85 65.61 -30.86
N LYS A 209 19.65 64.31 -31.07
CA LYS A 209 18.40 63.62 -30.77
C LYS A 209 18.61 62.55 -29.72
N THR A 210 17.69 62.49 -28.76
CA THR A 210 17.71 61.52 -27.66
C THR A 210 16.39 60.76 -27.61
N ILE A 211 16.49 59.43 -27.64
CA ILE A 211 15.35 58.53 -27.46
C ILE A 211 15.51 57.77 -26.15
N SER A 212 14.45 57.74 -25.35
CA SER A 212 14.44 57.05 -24.07
C SER A 212 13.45 55.90 -24.10
N VAL A 213 13.87 54.75 -23.58
CA VAL A 213 13.05 53.53 -23.51
C VAL A 213 13.29 52.79 -22.20
N ASN A 214 12.28 52.09 -21.71
CA ASN A 214 12.41 51.15 -20.61
C ASN A 214 12.31 49.72 -21.14
N TYR A 215 13.33 48.91 -20.91
CA TYR A 215 13.28 47.47 -21.08
C TYR A 215 13.06 46.78 -19.74
N ASN A 216 11.97 46.04 -19.62
CA ASN A 216 11.70 45.17 -18.48
C ASN A 216 12.10 43.74 -18.84
N ILE A 217 13.13 43.21 -18.20
CA ILE A 217 13.54 41.80 -18.31
C ILE A 217 12.76 40.99 -17.28
N LEU A 218 11.84 40.16 -17.74
CA LEU A 218 10.97 39.35 -16.89
C LEU A 218 11.72 38.16 -16.30
N LEU A 219 11.35 37.75 -15.08
CA LEU A 219 11.79 36.48 -14.51
C LEU A 219 10.95 35.32 -15.08
N PRO A 220 11.53 34.39 -15.85
CA PRO A 220 10.81 33.22 -16.30
C PRO A 220 10.62 32.20 -15.18
N ASN A 221 9.55 31.40 -15.31
CA ASN A 221 9.50 30.09 -14.66
C ASN A 221 10.23 29.09 -15.55
N TYR A 222 10.87 28.10 -14.93
CA TYR A 222 11.43 26.96 -15.62
C TYR A 222 10.30 26.16 -16.32
N LYS A 223 10.50 25.77 -17.58
CA LYS A 223 9.43 25.24 -18.45
C LYS A 223 9.75 23.91 -19.14
N ASP A 224 10.87 23.27 -18.84
CA ASP A 224 11.11 21.92 -19.33
C ASP A 224 10.19 20.92 -18.62
N VAL A 225 9.58 20.03 -19.40
CA VAL A 225 8.80 18.91 -18.89
C VAL A 225 9.77 17.80 -18.52
N TYR A 226 10.25 17.80 -17.29
CA TYR A 226 10.79 16.56 -16.72
C TYR A 226 9.59 15.72 -16.30
N TYR A 227 9.58 14.48 -16.75
CA TYR A 227 8.70 13.49 -16.15
C TYR A 227 9.52 12.70 -15.15
N VAL A 228 8.95 12.48 -13.98
CA VAL A 228 9.44 11.42 -13.10
C VAL A 228 8.97 10.12 -13.75
N GLU A 229 9.88 9.44 -14.45
CA GLU A 229 9.63 8.08 -14.90
C GLU A 229 9.64 7.18 -13.68
N THR A 230 8.48 7.01 -13.07
CA THR A 230 8.32 5.95 -12.09
C THR A 230 8.39 4.63 -12.83
N LYS A 231 9.53 3.95 -12.74
CA LYS A 231 9.71 2.55 -13.14
C LYS A 231 8.77 1.72 -12.28
N LYS A 232 7.58 1.53 -12.83
CA LYS A 232 6.54 0.65 -12.30
C LYS A 232 6.93 -0.77 -12.67
N PHE A 233 7.31 -1.54 -11.67
CA PHE A 233 7.48 -2.96 -11.80
C PHE A 233 6.12 -3.62 -11.65
N LYS A 234 5.69 -4.28 -12.72
CA LYS A 234 4.43 -5.01 -12.75
C LYS A 234 4.61 -6.35 -12.04
N LEU A 235 4.22 -6.40 -10.76
CA LEU A 235 4.35 -7.57 -9.91
C LEU A 235 3.01 -8.36 -9.92
N PRO A 236 3.02 -9.67 -10.22
CA PRO A 236 1.81 -10.49 -10.16
C PRO A 236 1.38 -10.68 -8.71
N ILE A 237 0.12 -10.46 -8.32
CA ILE A 237 -0.27 -10.66 -6.90
C ILE A 237 -0.17 -12.14 -6.52
N ASN A 238 0.39 -12.45 -5.35
CA ASN A 238 0.44 -13.81 -4.82
C ASN A 238 -0.09 -13.85 -3.38
N ALA A 239 -0.87 -14.89 -3.06
CA ALA A 239 -1.53 -15.05 -1.77
C ALA A 239 -0.55 -15.11 -0.59
N VAL A 240 0.66 -15.67 -0.78
CA VAL A 240 1.66 -15.79 0.30
C VAL A 240 2.22 -14.44 0.74
N TRP A 241 2.14 -13.41 -0.10
CA TRP A 241 2.63 -12.08 0.25
C TRP A 241 1.72 -11.37 1.21
N ASN A 242 0.42 -11.70 1.19
CA ASN A 242 -0.61 -11.06 2.01
C ASN A 242 -0.64 -11.57 3.46
N LYS A 243 0.38 -12.31 3.88
CA LYS A 243 0.41 -13.03 5.16
C LYS A 243 1.71 -12.75 5.90
N ALA A 244 1.60 -12.61 7.22
CA ALA A 244 2.75 -12.51 8.11
C ALA A 244 3.62 -13.77 8.05
N PHE A 245 2.98 -14.93 7.88
CA PHE A 245 3.67 -16.16 7.53
C PHE A 245 2.74 -17.16 6.82
N CYS A 246 3.35 -18.07 6.05
CA CYS A 246 2.70 -19.21 5.41
C CYS A 246 3.52 -20.47 5.69
N ILE A 247 2.96 -21.42 6.42
CA ILE A 247 3.66 -22.64 6.87
C ILE A 247 2.88 -23.86 6.37
N ASP A 248 3.46 -24.71 5.53
CA ASP A 248 2.80 -25.97 5.14
C ASP A 248 2.86 -27.05 6.24
N GLY A 249 3.85 -26.98 7.14
CA GLY A 249 3.95 -27.83 8.33
C GLY A 249 3.12 -27.31 9.51
N ASN A 250 3.54 -27.65 10.73
CA ASN A 250 2.93 -27.20 11.98
C ASN A 250 3.58 -25.90 12.50
N LEU A 251 2.84 -25.15 13.31
CA LEU A 251 3.34 -24.04 14.11
C LEU A 251 3.34 -24.43 15.59
N ASN A 252 4.52 -24.56 16.21
CA ASN A 252 4.68 -24.92 17.61
C ASN A 252 5.16 -23.72 18.43
N ILE A 253 4.36 -23.32 19.43
CA ILE A 253 4.60 -22.13 20.25
C ILE A 253 4.76 -22.53 21.72
N SER A 254 5.92 -22.21 22.29
CA SER A 254 6.32 -22.53 23.67
C SER A 254 6.45 -21.28 24.57
N GLY A 255 6.38 -20.07 24.00
CA GLY A 255 6.50 -18.79 24.69
C GLY A 255 5.59 -17.69 24.13
N ASP A 256 5.86 -16.45 24.52
CA ASP A 256 5.09 -15.30 24.04
C ASP A 256 5.28 -15.09 22.53
N PHE A 257 4.16 -14.99 21.80
CA PHE A 257 4.16 -14.91 20.34
C PHE A 257 3.10 -13.92 19.86
N GLU A 258 3.51 -12.91 19.09
CA GLU A 258 2.63 -11.83 18.64
C GLU A 258 2.78 -11.59 17.14
N VAL A 259 1.68 -11.59 16.40
CA VAL A 259 1.62 -11.25 14.98
C VAL A 259 0.84 -9.97 14.78
N LYS A 260 1.46 -8.96 14.19
CA LYS A 260 0.86 -7.63 13.93
C LYS A 260 0.68 -7.40 12.44
N GLY A 261 -0.50 -6.90 12.06
CA GLY A 261 -0.76 -6.33 10.73
C GLY A 261 -1.15 -7.30 9.61
N GLY A 262 -0.84 -8.59 9.71
CA GLY A 262 -1.06 -9.57 8.63
C GLY A 262 -1.73 -10.87 9.07
N ASP A 263 -2.40 -11.54 8.12
CA ASP A 263 -3.02 -12.85 8.33
C ASP A 263 -1.97 -13.95 8.55
N ALA A 264 -2.33 -15.00 9.26
CA ALA A 264 -1.51 -16.19 9.49
C ALA A 264 -2.12 -17.40 8.77
N TYR A 265 -1.28 -18.19 8.07
CA TYR A 265 -1.70 -19.45 7.47
C TYR A 265 -0.78 -20.59 7.86
N VAL A 266 -1.36 -21.68 8.38
CA VAL A 266 -0.65 -22.91 8.75
C VAL A 266 -1.43 -24.10 8.22
N LYS A 267 -0.93 -24.82 7.24
CA LYS A 267 -1.65 -26.01 6.75
C LYS A 267 -1.68 -27.11 7.82
N GLY A 268 -0.54 -27.46 8.40
CA GLY A 268 -0.41 -28.60 9.31
C GLY A 268 -0.01 -29.90 8.60
N LYS A 269 0.68 -30.77 9.35
CA LYS A 269 1.06 -32.14 8.92
C LYS A 269 -0.05 -33.14 9.23
N ASP A 270 -0.05 -34.30 8.57
CA ASP A 270 -1.01 -35.35 8.92
C ASP A 270 -0.74 -35.87 10.34
N GLY A 271 -1.78 -36.00 11.17
CA GLY A 271 -1.65 -36.47 12.56
C GLY A 271 -2.57 -35.74 13.55
N ASN A 272 -2.46 -36.09 14.83
CA ASN A 272 -3.31 -35.53 15.89
C ASN A 272 -2.91 -34.10 16.31
N ASP A 273 -1.61 -33.75 16.22
CA ASP A 273 -1.08 -32.43 16.57
C ASP A 273 -0.89 -31.55 15.32
N SER A 274 -1.81 -31.69 14.37
CA SER A 274 -1.77 -30.98 13.09
C SER A 274 -2.21 -29.53 13.26
N GLY A 275 -1.45 -28.58 12.70
CA GLY A 275 -1.82 -27.17 12.64
C GLY A 275 -1.02 -26.32 13.63
N ILE A 276 -1.72 -25.60 14.52
CA ILE A 276 -1.14 -24.63 15.45
C ILE A 276 -1.22 -25.16 16.88
N ASN A 277 -0.06 -25.34 17.52
CA ASN A 277 0.06 -25.92 18.84
C ASN A 277 0.68 -24.92 19.83
N ILE A 278 -0.08 -24.55 20.87
CA ILE A 278 0.38 -23.68 21.95
C ILE A 278 0.65 -24.54 23.19
N ILE A 279 1.91 -24.95 23.31
CA ILE A 279 2.38 -25.99 24.24
C ILE A 279 3.18 -25.44 25.43
N GLY A 280 3.40 -24.12 25.45
CA GLY A 280 4.15 -23.41 26.48
C GLY A 280 3.54 -23.51 27.89
N ASN A 281 4.19 -22.86 28.85
CA ASN A 281 3.70 -22.72 30.23
C ASN A 281 3.47 -21.24 30.53
N GLY A 282 2.21 -20.80 30.44
CA GLY A 282 1.84 -19.39 30.56
C GLY A 282 2.14 -18.55 29.32
N ALA A 283 2.19 -19.15 28.13
CA ALA A 283 2.47 -18.46 26.89
C ALA A 283 1.33 -17.50 26.51
N ASN A 284 1.68 -16.26 26.14
CA ASN A 284 0.74 -15.27 25.61
C ASN A 284 0.84 -15.18 24.09
N VAL A 285 -0.15 -15.73 23.39
CA VAL A 285 -0.19 -15.78 21.92
C VAL A 285 -1.26 -14.82 21.38
N LYS A 286 -0.86 -13.94 20.47
CA LYS A 286 -1.74 -12.92 19.88
C LYS A 286 -1.62 -12.86 18.36
N PHE A 287 -2.76 -12.90 17.68
CA PHE A 287 -2.88 -12.65 16.25
C PHE A 287 -3.74 -11.43 15.99
N GLY A 288 -3.15 -10.37 15.41
CA GLY A 288 -3.85 -9.11 15.14
C GLY A 288 -4.80 -9.14 13.93
N LYS A 289 -4.85 -10.24 13.18
CA LYS A 289 -5.68 -10.44 11.98
C LYS A 289 -6.19 -11.89 11.93
N ASN A 290 -6.59 -12.38 10.74
CA ASN A 290 -7.19 -13.70 10.63
C ASN A 290 -6.15 -14.81 10.78
N VAL A 291 -6.59 -15.95 11.30
CA VAL A 291 -5.80 -17.18 11.42
C VAL A 291 -6.50 -18.28 10.65
N SER A 292 -5.79 -18.93 9.74
CA SER A 292 -6.31 -20.03 8.94
C SER A 292 -5.43 -21.26 9.09
N SER A 293 -6.04 -22.42 9.36
CA SER A 293 -5.34 -23.70 9.38
C SER A 293 -6.19 -24.84 8.80
N PHE A 294 -5.56 -25.75 8.06
CA PHE A 294 -6.22 -27.00 7.66
C PHE A 294 -6.27 -27.98 8.84
N GLY A 295 -5.17 -28.05 9.59
CA GLY A 295 -5.12 -28.64 10.92
C GLY A 295 -5.93 -27.85 11.95
N GLY A 296 -5.85 -28.30 13.20
CA GLY A 296 -6.51 -27.66 14.32
C GLY A 296 -5.69 -26.54 14.95
N VAL A 297 -6.32 -25.87 15.91
CA VAL A 297 -5.62 -25.07 16.92
C VAL A 297 -5.76 -25.77 18.26
N GLN A 298 -4.63 -26.07 18.90
CA GLN A 298 -4.56 -26.66 20.22
C GLN A 298 -3.93 -25.68 21.22
N VAL A 299 -4.62 -25.47 22.34
CA VAL A 299 -4.11 -24.69 23.48
C VAL A 299 -3.99 -25.62 24.68
N SER A 300 -2.76 -25.93 25.09
CA SER A 300 -2.53 -26.79 26.27
C SER A 300 -2.93 -26.06 27.55
N ASN A 301 -3.58 -26.77 28.47
CA ASN A 301 -4.10 -26.25 29.74
C ASN A 301 -3.00 -26.00 30.80
N LYS A 302 -2.08 -25.09 30.48
CA LYS A 302 -0.90 -24.71 31.29
C LYS A 302 -0.86 -23.20 31.56
N GLY A 303 -2.03 -22.57 31.66
CA GLY A 303 -2.17 -21.12 31.80
C GLY A 303 -1.91 -20.33 30.51
N ASN A 304 -1.92 -20.99 29.36
CA ASN A 304 -1.69 -20.37 28.06
C ASN A 304 -2.90 -19.54 27.62
N THR A 305 -2.64 -18.44 26.93
CA THR A 305 -3.68 -17.56 26.39
C THR A 305 -3.52 -17.40 24.89
N LEU A 306 -4.61 -17.57 24.14
CA LEU A 306 -4.71 -17.26 22.72
C LEU A 306 -5.71 -16.12 22.51
N THR A 307 -5.26 -15.02 21.93
CA THR A 307 -6.12 -13.91 21.49
C THR A 307 -6.03 -13.73 19.98
N VAL A 308 -7.17 -13.69 19.30
CA VAL A 308 -7.25 -13.41 17.87
C VAL A 308 -8.19 -12.21 17.65
N ASP A 309 -7.67 -11.13 17.08
CA ASP A 309 -8.47 -9.94 16.78
C ASP A 309 -9.35 -10.12 15.52
N GLY A 310 -8.91 -10.98 14.58
CA GLY A 310 -9.66 -11.34 13.37
C GLY A 310 -10.48 -12.62 13.52
N ASN A 311 -10.83 -13.22 12.38
CA ASN A 311 -11.52 -14.51 12.32
C ASN A 311 -10.55 -15.69 12.40
N VAL A 312 -11.04 -16.82 12.87
CA VAL A 312 -10.29 -18.09 12.94
C VAL A 312 -10.98 -19.12 12.04
N TYR A 313 -10.24 -19.75 11.13
CA TYR A 313 -10.73 -20.80 10.24
C TYR A 313 -9.84 -22.03 10.41
N VAL A 314 -10.32 -23.07 11.08
CA VAL A 314 -9.46 -24.21 11.49
C VAL A 314 -10.16 -25.55 11.32
N GLY A 315 -9.42 -26.64 11.18
CA GLY A 315 -9.99 -27.99 11.19
C GLY A 315 -10.80 -28.24 12.46
N ASN A 316 -10.17 -28.06 13.63
CA ASN A 316 -10.79 -28.14 14.95
C ASN A 316 -10.19 -27.10 15.90
N MET A 317 -10.89 -26.80 16.99
CA MET A 317 -10.39 -25.95 18.08
C MET A 317 -10.38 -26.76 19.37
N LEU A 318 -9.23 -26.85 20.03
CA LEU A 318 -9.05 -27.73 21.19
C LEU A 318 -8.37 -27.00 22.35
N ILE A 319 -9.01 -26.97 23.51
CA ILE A 319 -8.33 -26.73 24.79
C ILE A 319 -7.98 -28.09 25.38
N ASN A 320 -6.71 -28.47 25.31
CA ASN A 320 -6.26 -29.81 25.68
C ASN A 320 -5.92 -29.90 27.17
N ASP A 321 -6.41 -30.96 27.84
CA ASP A 321 -6.03 -31.30 29.21
C ASP A 321 -4.73 -32.12 29.22
N GLU A 322 -3.65 -31.50 28.76
CA GLU A 322 -2.30 -32.08 28.82
C GLU A 322 -1.70 -31.85 30.21
N ALA A 323 -2.32 -32.45 31.22
CA ALA A 323 -1.78 -32.51 32.58
C ALA A 323 -0.96 -33.79 32.78
N ASP A 324 0.02 -34.06 31.90
CA ASP A 324 0.94 -35.20 32.09
C ASP A 324 2.17 -34.84 32.96
N ILE A 325 2.01 -33.89 33.89
CA ILE A 325 3.04 -33.60 34.88
C ILE A 325 2.35 -33.48 36.25
N ALA A 326 2.43 -34.54 37.03
CA ALA A 326 2.03 -34.63 38.44
C ALA A 326 2.76 -33.63 39.39
N LYS A 327 3.36 -32.56 38.87
CA LYS A 327 4.20 -31.60 39.59
C LYS A 327 3.95 -30.12 39.24
N LEU A 328 3.11 -29.81 38.24
CA LEU A 328 2.74 -28.42 37.93
C LEU A 328 1.27 -28.16 38.30
N PRO A 329 0.95 -26.98 38.85
CA PRO A 329 -0.44 -26.63 39.14
C PRO A 329 -1.24 -26.57 37.82
N LYS A 330 -2.41 -27.23 37.78
CA LYS A 330 -3.38 -27.08 36.69
C LYS A 330 -3.79 -25.60 36.63
N ARG A 331 -3.53 -24.94 35.50
CA ARG A 331 -3.89 -23.54 35.27
C ARG A 331 -4.71 -23.47 33.99
N GLY A 332 -5.95 -23.00 34.10
CA GLY A 332 -6.88 -22.83 33.00
C GLY A 332 -6.27 -22.10 31.79
N ALA A 333 -6.54 -22.58 30.59
CA ALA A 333 -6.22 -21.85 29.36
C ALA A 333 -7.30 -20.82 29.03
N ALA A 334 -6.94 -19.77 28.31
CA ALA A 334 -7.90 -18.78 27.81
C ALA A 334 -7.84 -18.67 26.29
N LEU A 335 -9.00 -18.71 25.64
CA LEU A 335 -9.20 -18.48 24.22
C LEU A 335 -10.15 -17.28 24.07
N THR A 336 -9.68 -16.21 23.43
CA THR A 336 -10.50 -15.04 23.11
C THR A 336 -10.39 -14.75 21.62
N VAL A 337 -11.51 -14.80 20.91
CA VAL A 337 -11.60 -14.46 19.49
C VAL A 337 -12.57 -13.30 19.32
N LYS A 338 -12.06 -12.13 18.93
CA LYS A 338 -12.87 -10.94 18.66
C LYS A 338 -13.62 -11.01 17.34
N GLY A 339 -13.13 -11.81 16.39
CA GLY A 339 -13.85 -12.17 15.19
C GLY A 339 -14.77 -13.37 15.41
N ALA A 340 -15.01 -14.11 14.33
CA ALA A 340 -15.75 -15.35 14.36
C ALA A 340 -14.83 -16.57 14.20
N VAL A 341 -15.27 -17.72 14.70
CA VAL A 341 -14.57 -18.99 14.61
C VAL A 341 -15.33 -19.93 13.68
N TYR A 342 -14.62 -20.53 12.73
CA TYR A 342 -15.14 -21.50 11.77
C TYR A 342 -14.37 -22.80 11.95
N THR A 343 -15.10 -23.90 12.18
CA THR A 343 -14.50 -25.22 12.34
C THR A 343 -15.13 -26.23 11.39
N ASN A 344 -14.28 -27.06 10.77
CA ASN A 344 -14.73 -28.21 9.96
C ASN A 344 -14.92 -29.49 10.80
N ASN A 345 -14.65 -29.40 12.09
CA ASN A 345 -14.81 -30.42 13.10
C ASN A 345 -15.11 -29.71 14.45
N ASP A 346 -14.87 -30.38 15.57
CA ASP A 346 -15.32 -29.92 16.88
C ASP A 346 -14.58 -28.69 17.43
N LEU A 347 -15.29 -27.95 18.29
CA LEU A 347 -14.71 -27.18 19.38
C LEU A 347 -14.74 -28.04 20.65
N ALA A 348 -13.58 -28.40 21.18
CA ALA A 348 -13.45 -29.26 22.36
C ALA A 348 -12.76 -28.53 23.52
N VAL A 349 -13.39 -28.58 24.71
CA VAL A 349 -12.84 -28.02 25.96
C VAL A 349 -12.65 -29.15 26.95
N ASN A 350 -11.40 -29.64 27.05
CA ASN A 350 -11.04 -30.74 27.94
C ASN A 350 -10.48 -30.23 29.28
N GLY A 351 -9.76 -29.11 29.28
CA GLY A 351 -9.05 -28.60 30.45
C GLY A 351 -9.93 -27.83 31.44
N SER A 352 -9.80 -28.14 32.74
CA SER A 352 -10.44 -27.39 33.84
C SER A 352 -9.92 -25.97 34.01
N GLY A 353 -10.76 -25.08 34.57
CA GLY A 353 -10.49 -23.66 34.77
C GLY A 353 -10.41 -22.82 33.49
N SER A 354 -10.78 -23.38 32.35
CA SER A 354 -10.53 -22.77 31.04
C SER A 354 -11.62 -21.79 30.62
N LYS A 355 -11.26 -20.75 29.87
CA LYS A 355 -12.21 -19.73 29.40
C LYS A 355 -12.18 -19.64 27.88
N VAL A 356 -13.35 -19.74 27.25
CA VAL A 356 -13.54 -19.53 25.82
C VAL A 356 -14.50 -18.37 25.62
N GLU A 357 -14.10 -17.37 24.85
CA GLU A 357 -14.93 -16.23 24.45
C GLU A 357 -14.82 -16.02 22.94
N ILE A 358 -15.96 -16.00 22.25
CA ILE A 358 -16.06 -15.79 20.80
C ILE A 358 -17.08 -14.67 20.55
N GLU A 359 -16.62 -13.53 20.05
CA GLU A 359 -17.43 -12.30 20.02
C GLU A 359 -18.37 -12.20 18.81
N GLN A 360 -17.95 -12.60 17.59
CA GLN A 360 -18.79 -12.43 16.39
C GLN A 360 -19.60 -13.67 15.99
N GLY A 361 -19.20 -14.84 16.47
CA GLY A 361 -19.97 -16.07 16.30
C GLY A 361 -19.14 -17.31 16.09
N PHE A 362 -19.76 -18.47 16.28
CA PHE A 362 -19.16 -19.79 16.11
C PHE A 362 -19.86 -20.57 15.00
N TYR A 363 -19.11 -21.11 14.07
CA TYR A 363 -19.63 -21.84 12.91
C TYR A 363 -18.95 -23.20 12.81
N GLY A 364 -19.54 -24.19 13.47
CA GLY A 364 -19.26 -25.59 13.23
C GLY A 364 -20.06 -26.06 12.00
N ILE A 365 -19.39 -26.21 10.86
CA ILE A 365 -20.03 -26.23 9.53
C ILE A 365 -20.07 -27.59 8.84
N ASN A 366 -19.40 -28.61 9.37
CA ASN A 366 -19.42 -29.96 8.82
C ASN A 366 -20.56 -30.80 9.40
N ASP A 367 -21.29 -31.46 8.52
CA ASP A 367 -22.33 -32.43 8.83
C ASP A 367 -21.93 -33.78 8.28
N VAL A 368 -21.43 -34.64 9.17
CA VAL A 368 -21.03 -36.02 8.86
C VAL A 368 -22.15 -36.85 8.22
N ASN A 369 -23.42 -36.48 8.43
CA ASN A 369 -24.56 -37.18 7.84
C ASN A 369 -24.76 -36.84 6.36
N LYS A 370 -24.10 -35.79 5.87
CA LYS A 370 -24.10 -35.36 4.46
C LYS A 370 -22.78 -35.66 3.75
N SER A 371 -21.82 -36.33 4.41
CA SER A 371 -20.52 -36.64 3.82
C SER A 371 -20.49 -37.99 3.10
N GLU A 372 -20.22 -37.99 1.79
CA GLU A 372 -20.00 -39.22 1.02
C GLU A 372 -18.59 -39.79 1.26
N GLY A 373 -18.45 -41.11 1.38
CA GLY A 373 -17.14 -41.78 1.43
C GLY A 373 -16.41 -41.80 2.77
N ILE A 374 -17.00 -41.27 3.85
CA ILE A 374 -16.43 -41.33 5.21
C ILE A 374 -16.79 -42.65 5.88
N ASN A 375 -15.78 -43.41 6.33
CA ASN A 375 -16.01 -44.65 7.05
C ASN A 375 -16.38 -44.40 8.53
N GLU A 376 -17.03 -45.38 9.18
CA GLU A 376 -17.59 -45.21 10.55
C GLU A 376 -16.57 -44.71 11.59
N ASN A 377 -15.30 -45.09 11.45
CA ASN A 377 -14.23 -44.70 12.38
C ASN A 377 -13.73 -43.26 12.17
N GLN A 378 -14.02 -42.66 11.01
CA GLN A 378 -13.68 -41.27 10.69
C GLN A 378 -14.79 -40.29 11.09
N LYS A 379 -16.04 -40.75 11.22
CA LYS A 379 -17.18 -39.90 11.57
C LYS A 379 -16.97 -39.02 12.82
N PRO A 380 -16.39 -39.52 13.92
CA PRO A 380 -16.11 -38.68 15.09
C PRO A 380 -15.07 -37.58 14.85
N LYS A 381 -14.30 -37.65 13.75
CA LYS A 381 -13.24 -36.68 13.42
C LYS A 381 -13.71 -35.59 12.46
N VAL A 382 -15.00 -35.59 12.10
CA VAL A 382 -15.62 -34.62 11.17
C VAL A 382 -17.00 -34.20 11.68
N SER A 383 -17.18 -34.21 13.00
CA SER A 383 -18.39 -33.70 13.63
C SER A 383 -18.14 -32.26 14.00
N SER A 384 -18.97 -31.31 13.55
CA SER A 384 -18.81 -29.91 13.96
C SER A 384 -19.70 -29.55 15.15
N CYS A 385 -19.44 -30.18 16.30
CA CYS A 385 -20.18 -29.95 17.54
C CYS A 385 -19.32 -29.24 18.60
N LEU A 386 -19.93 -28.94 19.74
CA LEU A 386 -19.23 -28.41 20.91
C LEU A 386 -19.12 -29.53 21.96
N LEU A 387 -17.89 -29.92 22.27
CA LEU A 387 -17.57 -30.98 23.23
C LEU A 387 -16.99 -30.40 24.52
N VAL A 388 -17.64 -30.64 25.64
CA VAL A 388 -17.16 -30.22 26.96
C VAL A 388 -16.80 -31.45 27.78
N ASN A 389 -15.50 -31.75 27.86
CA ASN A 389 -14.97 -32.82 28.70
C ASN A 389 -14.44 -32.33 30.05
N SER A 390 -14.41 -31.02 30.25
CA SER A 390 -14.01 -30.40 31.51
C SER A 390 -15.03 -30.71 32.62
N ASP A 391 -14.51 -31.18 33.77
CA ASP A 391 -15.33 -31.58 34.92
C ASP A 391 -15.87 -30.36 35.72
N ASP A 392 -15.37 -29.14 35.47
CA ASP A 392 -15.72 -27.91 36.22
C ASP A 392 -16.44 -26.83 35.38
N ILE A 393 -17.12 -27.22 34.29
CA ILE A 393 -17.96 -26.31 33.50
C ILE A 393 -19.02 -25.64 34.38
N GLY A 394 -19.04 -24.30 34.38
CA GLY A 394 -19.89 -23.48 35.26
C GLY A 394 -19.30 -23.17 36.63
N ASN A 395 -18.23 -23.87 37.03
CA ASN A 395 -17.55 -23.70 38.32
C ASN A 395 -16.03 -23.50 38.15
N GLY A 396 -15.63 -22.80 37.09
CA GLY A 396 -14.24 -22.54 36.74
C GLY A 396 -14.07 -22.44 35.23
N THR A 397 -14.50 -23.48 34.52
CA THR A 397 -14.55 -23.46 33.05
C THR A 397 -15.79 -22.72 32.55
N SER A 398 -15.65 -21.93 31.50
CA SER A 398 -16.77 -21.23 30.85
C SER A 398 -16.57 -21.10 29.34
N ILE A 399 -17.68 -21.12 28.61
CA ILE A 399 -17.74 -20.89 27.17
C ILE A 399 -18.81 -19.83 26.90
N GLU A 400 -18.43 -18.75 26.23
CA GLU A 400 -19.33 -17.69 25.81
C GLU A 400 -19.22 -17.50 24.29
N ILE A 401 -20.34 -17.71 23.60
CA ILE A 401 -20.48 -17.43 22.17
C ILE A 401 -21.51 -16.31 22.02
N LYS A 402 -21.11 -15.24 21.35
CA LYS A 402 -21.95 -14.05 21.12
C LYS A 402 -22.43 -14.01 19.66
N ASN A 403 -23.40 -13.14 19.40
CA ASN A 403 -23.99 -12.80 18.09
C ASN A 403 -24.68 -13.94 17.31
N GLU A 404 -23.96 -14.99 16.91
CA GLU A 404 -24.49 -16.07 16.07
C GLU A 404 -23.78 -17.40 16.33
N ALA A 405 -24.52 -18.51 16.28
CA ALA A 405 -23.95 -19.85 16.32
C ALA A 405 -24.58 -20.78 15.27
N ILE A 406 -23.75 -21.58 14.60
CA ILE A 406 -24.16 -22.69 13.73
C ILE A 406 -23.44 -23.96 14.19
N LEU A 407 -24.18 -25.03 14.46
CA LEU A 407 -23.66 -26.33 14.90
C LEU A 407 -24.23 -27.46 14.04
N MET A 408 -23.44 -27.90 13.06
CA MET A 408 -23.84 -28.92 12.09
C MET A 408 -23.41 -30.35 12.48
N GLY A 409 -22.77 -30.54 13.63
CA GLY A 409 -22.34 -31.84 14.13
C GLY A 409 -23.16 -32.39 15.30
N THR A 410 -22.92 -33.67 15.61
CA THR A 410 -23.41 -34.36 16.83
C THR A 410 -22.27 -35.11 17.52
N ALA A 411 -22.25 -35.16 18.84
CA ALA A 411 -21.18 -35.80 19.59
C ALA A 411 -21.17 -37.32 19.43
N TYR A 412 -20.01 -37.93 19.68
CA TYR A 412 -19.81 -39.38 19.64
C TYR A 412 -19.27 -39.90 20.95
N ILE A 413 -19.80 -41.04 21.40
CA ILE A 413 -19.27 -41.79 22.53
C ILE A 413 -18.37 -42.90 21.99
N LYS A 414 -17.18 -43.03 22.55
CA LYS A 414 -16.28 -44.13 22.22
C LYS A 414 -16.84 -45.44 22.78
N THR A 415 -17.30 -46.31 21.90
CA THR A 415 -17.82 -47.66 22.20
C THR A 415 -17.21 -48.68 21.25
N ASN A 416 -17.33 -49.98 21.58
CA ASN A 416 -16.95 -51.08 20.70
C ASN A 416 -18.19 -51.88 20.25
N PRO A 417 -18.27 -52.35 18.98
CA PRO A 417 -17.21 -52.33 17.95
C PRO A 417 -17.06 -51.00 17.20
N SER A 418 -18.00 -50.07 17.33
CA SER A 418 -17.96 -48.75 16.68
C SER A 418 -18.42 -47.66 17.64
N SER A 419 -18.05 -46.41 17.33
CA SER A 419 -18.47 -45.25 18.13
C SER A 419 -19.99 -45.02 18.04
N TYR A 420 -20.62 -44.73 19.17
CA TYR A 420 -22.04 -44.42 19.24
C TYR A 420 -22.26 -42.94 18.94
N GLN A 421 -22.95 -42.62 17.85
CA GLN A 421 -23.42 -41.26 17.57
C GLN A 421 -24.53 -40.88 18.54
N THR A 422 -24.36 -39.76 19.25
CA THR A 422 -25.39 -39.15 20.10
C THR A 422 -26.34 -38.29 19.26
N GLY A 423 -27.31 -37.66 19.92
CA GLY A 423 -28.14 -36.62 19.34
C GLY A 423 -27.77 -35.21 19.80
N GLU A 424 -26.60 -34.99 20.42
CA GLU A 424 -26.22 -33.73 21.05
C GLU A 424 -25.27 -32.92 20.15
N SER A 425 -25.61 -31.66 19.81
CA SER A 425 -24.71 -30.69 19.17
C SER A 425 -23.87 -29.89 20.17
N ILE A 426 -24.31 -29.85 21.44
CA ILE A 426 -23.48 -29.42 22.57
C ILE A 426 -23.54 -30.54 23.59
N ALA A 427 -22.44 -31.28 23.72
CA ALA A 427 -22.37 -32.44 24.60
C ALA A 427 -21.44 -32.17 25.79
N ILE A 428 -21.90 -32.53 26.97
CA ILE A 428 -21.13 -32.42 28.22
C ILE A 428 -20.84 -33.82 28.74
N LYS A 429 -19.58 -34.11 29.04
CA LYS A 429 -19.14 -35.39 29.59
C LYS A 429 -19.99 -35.76 30.81
N GLY A 430 -20.50 -36.99 30.81
CA GLY A 430 -21.39 -37.52 31.85
C GLY A 430 -22.87 -37.48 31.47
N ASN A 431 -23.29 -36.60 30.55
CA ASN A 431 -24.68 -36.51 30.11
C ASN A 431 -25.11 -37.68 29.21
N TYR A 432 -24.16 -38.45 28.67
CA TYR A 432 -24.43 -39.68 27.91
C TYR A 432 -25.30 -40.70 28.65
N ARG A 433 -25.40 -40.61 29.98
CA ARG A 433 -26.33 -41.40 30.81
C ARG A 433 -27.79 -41.28 30.38
N ALA A 434 -28.15 -40.21 29.67
CA ALA A 434 -29.46 -40.07 29.08
C ALA A 434 -29.81 -41.27 28.19
N TYR A 435 -28.83 -41.79 27.46
CA TYR A 435 -29.02 -42.92 26.55
C TYR A 435 -28.97 -44.28 27.25
N THR A 436 -28.63 -44.34 28.55
CA THR A 436 -28.56 -45.59 29.31
C THR A 436 -29.83 -45.88 30.09
N ASN A 437 -30.80 -44.96 30.08
CA ASN A 437 -32.02 -45.03 30.89
C ASN A 437 -33.27 -44.92 30.02
N PRO A 438 -34.35 -45.66 30.35
CA PRO A 438 -35.63 -45.58 29.65
C PRO A 438 -36.37 -44.25 29.87
N LEU A 439 -37.12 -43.81 28.85
CA LEU A 439 -38.04 -42.67 28.94
C LEU A 439 -39.45 -43.12 29.29
N ASN A 440 -40.09 -42.37 30.18
CA ASN A 440 -41.43 -42.65 30.69
C ASN A 440 -42.43 -41.50 30.49
N SER A 441 -41.98 -40.29 30.20
CA SER A 441 -42.85 -39.12 30.05
C SER A 441 -43.84 -39.25 28.91
N SER A 442 -44.96 -38.54 29.03
CA SER A 442 -45.92 -38.39 27.94
C SER A 442 -45.32 -37.67 26.72
N ALA A 443 -44.29 -36.83 26.89
CA ALA A 443 -43.60 -36.16 25.79
C ALA A 443 -42.89 -37.16 24.86
N ALA A 444 -42.32 -38.23 25.43
CA ALA A 444 -41.69 -39.32 24.68
C ALA A 444 -42.66 -40.10 23.76
N GLU A 445 -43.98 -39.91 23.88
CA GLU A 445 -44.96 -40.52 22.95
C GLU A 445 -44.93 -39.90 21.55
N ARG A 446 -44.43 -38.66 21.42
CA ARG A 446 -44.31 -37.93 20.14
C ARG A 446 -45.61 -37.83 19.31
N LYS A 447 -46.76 -37.67 19.99
CA LYS A 447 -48.13 -37.75 19.42
C LYS A 447 -48.40 -36.87 18.18
N ASP A 448 -47.71 -35.75 18.02
CA ASP A 448 -47.95 -34.78 16.94
C ASP A 448 -46.93 -34.87 15.78
N THR A 449 -46.10 -35.92 15.75
CA THR A 449 -45.06 -36.07 14.72
C THR A 449 -45.19 -37.44 14.04
N ASN A 450 -44.85 -37.54 12.74
CA ASN A 450 -44.73 -38.81 12.01
C ASN A 450 -43.56 -39.69 12.52
N LYS A 451 -43.20 -39.58 13.80
CA LYS A 451 -42.08 -40.27 14.45
C LYS A 451 -42.61 -41.31 15.42
N GLN A 452 -41.84 -42.39 15.62
CA GLN A 452 -42.19 -43.43 16.58
C GLN A 452 -42.01 -42.94 18.03
N SER A 453 -42.74 -43.56 18.96
CA SER A 453 -42.60 -43.33 20.41
C SER A 453 -41.20 -43.72 20.89
N LEU A 454 -40.63 -42.90 21.76
CA LEU A 454 -39.36 -43.14 22.44
C LEU A 454 -39.50 -43.78 23.83
N LYS A 455 -40.73 -44.09 24.25
CA LYS A 455 -40.95 -44.74 25.54
C LYS A 455 -40.23 -46.08 25.61
N GLU A 456 -39.91 -46.50 26.82
CA GLU A 456 -39.34 -47.82 27.12
C GLU A 456 -40.05 -48.97 26.40
N SER A 457 -41.38 -48.88 26.29
CA SER A 457 -42.20 -49.89 25.62
C SER A 457 -41.90 -50.05 24.13
N ASN A 458 -41.18 -49.12 23.49
CA ASN A 458 -40.88 -49.13 22.05
C ASN A 458 -39.38 -49.03 21.71
N VAL A 459 -38.48 -48.83 22.67
CA VAL A 459 -37.03 -48.68 22.45
C VAL A 459 -36.27 -49.91 22.96
N ILE A 460 -35.23 -50.32 22.23
CA ILE A 460 -34.31 -51.40 22.59
C ILE A 460 -32.98 -50.80 23.08
N PHE A 461 -32.46 -51.38 24.15
CA PHE A 461 -31.14 -51.07 24.71
C PHE A 461 -30.16 -52.21 24.44
N GLU A 462 -29.04 -51.90 23.80
CA GLU A 462 -28.00 -52.86 23.47
C GLU A 462 -26.71 -52.55 24.22
N TYR A 463 -25.97 -53.60 24.58
CA TYR A 463 -24.64 -53.45 25.17
C TYR A 463 -23.61 -53.14 24.08
N LEU A 464 -23.09 -51.92 24.13
CA LEU A 464 -22.00 -51.40 23.31
C LEU A 464 -20.85 -51.07 24.26
N ASP A 465 -19.88 -51.98 24.41
CA ASP A 465 -18.83 -51.92 25.42
C ASP A 465 -18.21 -50.50 25.54
N PRO A 466 -18.23 -49.88 26.74
CA PRO A 466 -18.61 -50.44 28.05
C PRO A 466 -20.05 -50.12 28.52
N LEU A 467 -20.92 -49.59 27.67
CA LEU A 467 -22.22 -49.04 28.05
C LEU A 467 -23.39 -49.84 27.50
N GLN A 468 -24.54 -49.78 28.17
CA GLN A 468 -25.82 -50.20 27.60
C GLN A 468 -26.56 -48.95 27.12
N LEU A 469 -26.86 -48.88 25.81
CA LEU A 469 -27.35 -47.65 25.17
C LEU A 469 -28.63 -47.91 24.37
N ALA A 470 -29.51 -46.90 24.30
CA ALA A 470 -30.67 -46.89 23.42
C ALA A 470 -30.21 -46.84 21.94
N THR A 471 -30.48 -47.90 21.18
CA THR A 471 -29.94 -48.04 19.81
C THR A 471 -31.01 -48.07 18.71
N LYS A 472 -32.15 -48.71 18.95
CA LYS A 472 -33.17 -48.96 17.92
C LYS A 472 -34.58 -49.09 18.48
N PHE A 473 -35.58 -48.98 17.62
CA PHE A 473 -36.97 -49.28 17.93
C PHE A 473 -37.23 -50.79 17.96
N LYS A 474 -38.33 -51.22 18.57
CA LYS A 474 -38.72 -52.64 18.65
C LYS A 474 -39.05 -53.28 17.31
N ASP A 475 -39.37 -52.48 16.29
CA ASP A 475 -39.54 -52.96 14.92
C ASP A 475 -38.21 -53.24 14.18
N GLY A 476 -37.07 -52.95 14.83
CA GLY A 476 -35.72 -53.14 14.30
C GLY A 476 -35.10 -51.90 13.67
N THR A 477 -35.85 -50.80 13.52
CA THR A 477 -35.34 -49.55 12.93
C THR A 477 -34.36 -48.85 13.86
N THR A 478 -33.15 -48.56 13.40
CA THR A 478 -32.13 -47.83 14.20
C THR A 478 -32.59 -46.43 14.56
N LEU A 479 -32.31 -45.98 15.80
CA LEU A 479 -32.54 -44.60 16.22
C LEU A 479 -31.62 -43.68 15.43
N SER A 480 -32.21 -42.75 14.68
CA SER A 480 -31.48 -41.69 13.98
C SER A 480 -30.86 -40.70 14.98
N TRP A 481 -29.95 -39.83 14.51
CA TRP A 481 -29.43 -38.76 15.34
C TRP A 481 -30.54 -37.78 15.76
N GLN A 482 -31.57 -37.56 14.92
CA GLN A 482 -32.77 -36.79 15.27
C GLN A 482 -33.53 -37.47 16.39
N ASP A 483 -33.68 -38.81 16.33
CA ASP A 483 -34.37 -39.54 17.38
C ASP A 483 -33.66 -39.41 18.72
N LYS A 484 -32.32 -39.49 18.68
CA LYS A 484 -31.46 -39.34 19.86
C LYS A 484 -31.42 -37.90 20.38
N SER A 485 -31.65 -36.91 19.51
CA SER A 485 -31.77 -35.49 19.92
C SER A 485 -33.04 -35.31 20.75
N ASP A 486 -34.17 -35.78 20.22
CA ASP A 486 -35.45 -35.80 20.96
C ASP A 486 -35.32 -36.61 22.27
N TYR A 487 -34.63 -37.76 22.21
CA TYR A 487 -34.42 -38.64 23.36
C TYR A 487 -33.71 -37.90 24.49
N PHE A 488 -32.60 -37.25 24.16
CA PHE A 488 -31.82 -36.49 25.12
C PHE A 488 -32.62 -35.35 25.74
N HIS A 489 -33.34 -34.58 24.91
CA HIS A 489 -34.16 -33.48 25.41
C HIS A 489 -35.26 -33.96 26.34
N PHE A 490 -36.00 -35.01 25.98
CA PHE A 490 -37.04 -35.55 26.85
C PHE A 490 -36.47 -36.13 28.15
N TYR A 491 -35.33 -36.83 28.08
CA TYR A 491 -34.64 -37.30 29.27
C TYR A 491 -34.27 -36.13 30.19
N ALA A 492 -33.71 -35.06 29.64
CA ALA A 492 -33.34 -33.88 30.40
C ALA A 492 -34.54 -33.18 31.04
N GLN A 493 -35.72 -33.20 30.41
CA GLN A 493 -36.95 -32.66 31.01
C GLN A 493 -37.52 -33.59 32.10
N GLU A 494 -37.49 -34.91 31.89
CA GLU A 494 -37.91 -35.91 32.90
C GLU A 494 -37.07 -35.83 34.18
N HIS A 495 -35.76 -35.64 34.03
CA HIS A 495 -34.78 -35.73 35.11
C HIS A 495 -34.20 -34.37 35.53
N LYS A 496 -34.83 -33.25 35.13
CA LYS A 496 -34.34 -31.90 35.42
C LYS A 496 -34.15 -31.64 36.92
N SER A 497 -34.98 -32.25 37.75
CA SER A 497 -34.99 -32.06 39.22
C SER A 497 -34.02 -32.98 39.95
N ASP A 498 -33.50 -34.01 39.28
CA ASP A 498 -32.71 -35.07 39.93
C ASP A 498 -31.23 -34.68 40.06
N GLY A 499 -30.80 -33.62 39.35
CA GLY A 499 -29.41 -33.13 39.35
C GLY A 499 -28.42 -34.08 38.68
N GLU A 500 -28.90 -35.12 37.98
CA GLU A 500 -28.05 -36.13 37.35
C GLU A 500 -27.32 -35.63 36.09
N LEU A 501 -27.89 -34.62 35.41
CA LEU A 501 -27.32 -34.01 34.22
C LEU A 501 -26.65 -32.68 34.54
N ASN A 502 -25.51 -32.43 33.91
CA ASN A 502 -24.95 -31.09 33.84
C ASN A 502 -25.68 -30.32 32.74
N LEU A 503 -26.49 -29.33 33.13
CA LEU A 503 -27.28 -28.52 32.19
C LEU A 503 -26.53 -27.27 31.67
N GLY A 504 -25.20 -27.26 31.76
CA GLY A 504 -24.36 -26.29 31.04
C GLY A 504 -24.39 -24.88 31.62
N ASN A 505 -24.47 -24.71 32.95
CA ASN A 505 -24.46 -23.39 33.62
C ASN A 505 -23.23 -22.50 33.29
N GLY A 506 -22.16 -23.07 32.72
CA GLY A 506 -20.98 -22.35 32.23
C GLY A 506 -20.97 -22.06 30.73
N ILE A 507 -22.04 -22.38 30.01
CA ILE A 507 -22.15 -22.21 28.56
C ILE A 507 -23.19 -21.13 28.28
N THR A 508 -22.77 -20.05 27.63
CA THR A 508 -23.63 -18.95 27.19
C THR A 508 -23.66 -18.91 25.66
N LEU A 509 -24.86 -18.90 25.10
CA LEU A 509 -25.11 -18.96 23.66
C LEU A 509 -25.89 -17.72 23.19
N PRO A 510 -25.77 -17.34 21.90
CA PRO A 510 -26.55 -16.26 21.34
C PRO A 510 -28.00 -16.69 21.08
N ALA A 511 -28.90 -15.71 20.96
CA ALA A 511 -30.29 -15.97 20.59
C ALA A 511 -30.44 -16.51 19.16
N ASN A 512 -29.57 -16.08 18.24
CA ASN A 512 -29.52 -16.56 16.86
C ASN A 512 -28.61 -17.80 16.79
N ILE A 513 -29.19 -18.98 17.03
CA ILE A 513 -28.50 -20.26 16.95
C ILE A 513 -29.21 -21.21 15.98
N THR A 514 -28.44 -21.87 15.13
CA THR A 514 -28.90 -22.94 14.23
C THR A 514 -28.13 -24.21 14.57
N HIS A 515 -28.83 -25.31 14.86
CA HIS A 515 -28.16 -26.54 15.30
C HIS A 515 -28.95 -27.79 14.90
N ILE A 516 -28.24 -28.84 14.51
CA ILE A 516 -28.87 -30.08 14.07
C ILE A 516 -29.36 -30.92 15.25
N GLY A 517 -28.56 -31.09 16.30
CA GLY A 517 -28.86 -31.92 17.47
C GLY A 517 -29.32 -31.10 18.67
N ALA A 518 -29.54 -31.78 19.80
CA ALA A 518 -29.91 -31.17 21.05
C ALA A 518 -28.75 -30.34 21.60
N ILE A 519 -29.07 -29.22 22.24
CA ILE A 519 -28.08 -28.37 22.89
C ILE A 519 -28.35 -28.28 24.39
N VAL A 520 -27.28 -28.08 25.15
CA VAL A 520 -27.31 -27.90 26.61
C VAL A 520 -26.54 -26.62 26.94
N ALA A 521 -27.23 -25.65 27.55
CA ALA A 521 -26.62 -24.40 27.95
C ALA A 521 -27.46 -23.68 29.01
N ASN A 522 -26.78 -22.96 29.90
CA ASN A 522 -27.37 -22.06 30.90
C ASN A 522 -28.54 -22.66 31.71
N GLY A 523 -28.41 -23.93 32.11
CA GLY A 523 -29.40 -24.63 32.94
C GLY A 523 -30.60 -25.19 32.16
N ASP A 524 -30.55 -25.18 30.82
CA ASP A 524 -31.65 -25.66 29.99
C ASP A 524 -31.19 -26.47 28.77
N THR A 525 -32.17 -27.11 28.12
CA THR A 525 -31.94 -27.90 26.91
C THR A 525 -32.94 -27.53 25.80
N ALA A 526 -32.50 -27.63 24.56
CA ALA A 526 -33.36 -27.43 23.39
C ALA A 526 -33.12 -28.53 22.35
N ASN A 527 -34.20 -28.93 21.67
CA ASN A 527 -34.14 -29.83 20.52
C ASN A 527 -33.54 -29.13 19.29
N GLY A 528 -32.99 -29.93 18.38
CA GLY A 528 -32.49 -29.47 17.08
C GLY A 528 -33.52 -28.60 16.35
N ASN A 529 -33.05 -27.46 15.82
CA ASN A 529 -33.90 -26.48 15.14
C ASN A 529 -33.58 -26.30 13.64
N PHE A 530 -32.62 -27.07 13.12
CA PHE A 530 -32.22 -27.01 11.72
C PHE A 530 -33.35 -27.44 10.77
N ILE A 531 -33.62 -26.60 9.77
CA ILE A 531 -34.58 -26.83 8.67
C ILE A 531 -33.95 -26.55 7.30
N SER A 532 -34.60 -26.97 6.21
CA SER A 532 -34.10 -26.81 4.84
C SER A 532 -33.77 -25.36 4.46
N ASP A 533 -34.51 -24.39 4.99
CA ASP A 533 -34.28 -22.96 4.73
C ASP A 533 -32.92 -22.47 5.28
N ASN A 534 -32.29 -23.24 6.18
CA ASN A 534 -30.97 -22.93 6.71
C ASN A 534 -29.82 -23.41 5.81
N ASP A 535 -30.05 -24.26 4.80
CA ASP A 535 -28.98 -24.85 3.98
C ASP A 535 -28.11 -23.77 3.30
N GLY A 536 -28.72 -22.70 2.77
CA GLY A 536 -27.98 -21.60 2.13
C GLY A 536 -27.03 -20.88 3.11
N LYS A 537 -27.50 -20.64 4.34
CA LYS A 537 -26.70 -20.01 5.39
C LYS A 537 -25.49 -20.86 5.77
N VAL A 538 -25.65 -22.17 5.88
CA VAL A 538 -24.55 -23.10 6.17
C VAL A 538 -23.56 -23.13 5.00
N LYS A 539 -24.06 -23.24 3.77
CA LYS A 539 -23.25 -23.26 2.55
C LYS A 539 -22.37 -22.03 2.42
N ASP A 540 -22.89 -20.84 2.71
CA ASP A 540 -22.11 -19.59 2.67
C ASP A 540 -20.92 -19.62 3.65
N LYS A 541 -21.11 -20.19 4.85
CA LYS A 541 -20.02 -20.33 5.82
C LYS A 541 -19.01 -21.39 5.39
N GLN A 542 -19.46 -22.47 4.74
CA GLN A 542 -18.58 -23.48 4.13
C GLN A 542 -17.70 -22.89 3.03
N ILE A 543 -18.28 -22.07 2.14
CA ILE A 543 -17.53 -21.37 1.07
C ILE A 543 -16.48 -20.42 1.66
N GLN A 544 -16.84 -19.67 2.71
CA GLN A 544 -15.89 -18.80 3.41
C GLN A 544 -14.73 -19.60 3.99
N TYR A 545 -15.03 -20.69 4.71
CA TYR A 545 -14.02 -21.59 5.27
C TYR A 545 -13.10 -22.17 4.18
N SER A 546 -13.65 -22.75 3.12
CA SER A 546 -12.88 -23.35 2.03
C SER A 546 -11.99 -22.35 1.33
N THR A 547 -12.46 -21.11 1.14
CA THR A 547 -11.66 -20.04 0.54
C THR A 547 -10.42 -19.71 1.41
N LYS A 548 -10.62 -19.62 2.73
CA LYS A 548 -9.57 -19.29 3.69
C LYS A 548 -8.59 -20.43 3.93
N VAL A 549 -9.08 -21.66 4.02
CA VAL A 549 -8.31 -22.83 4.43
C VAL A 549 -7.82 -23.65 3.24
N TYR A 550 -8.72 -24.10 2.36
CA TYR A 550 -8.32 -24.98 1.24
C TYR A 550 -7.74 -24.22 0.06
N ALA A 551 -8.12 -22.96 -0.12
CA ALA A 551 -7.66 -22.10 -1.19
C ALA A 551 -6.71 -20.99 -0.72
N MET A 552 -6.31 -20.96 0.56
CA MET A 552 -5.29 -20.04 1.08
C MET A 552 -5.51 -18.56 0.70
N ASP A 553 -6.77 -18.10 0.73
CA ASP A 553 -7.24 -16.77 0.28
C ASP A 553 -7.25 -16.49 -1.22
N ASP A 554 -7.00 -17.50 -2.05
CA ASP A 554 -7.04 -17.37 -3.50
C ASP A 554 -7.79 -18.58 -4.10
N PRO A 555 -9.12 -18.44 -4.32
CA PRO A 555 -9.95 -19.51 -4.88
C PRO A 555 -9.80 -19.67 -6.39
N GLU A 556 -8.90 -18.93 -7.06
CA GLU A 556 -8.75 -19.03 -8.50
C GLU A 556 -8.36 -20.45 -8.94
N GLY A 557 -9.07 -20.99 -9.94
CA GLY A 557 -8.87 -22.35 -10.42
C GLY A 557 -9.34 -23.46 -9.47
N ILE A 558 -10.00 -23.11 -8.36
CA ILE A 558 -10.48 -24.06 -7.34
C ILE A 558 -12.00 -23.96 -7.22
N ASP A 559 -12.68 -25.10 -7.39
CA ASP A 559 -14.06 -25.25 -6.94
C ASP A 559 -14.07 -25.48 -5.43
N VAL A 560 -14.30 -24.41 -4.68
CA VAL A 560 -14.27 -24.39 -3.21
C VAL A 560 -15.39 -25.20 -2.57
N GLU A 561 -16.50 -25.42 -3.27
CA GLU A 561 -17.60 -26.28 -2.79
C GLU A 561 -17.20 -27.75 -2.88
N THR A 562 -16.68 -28.16 -4.05
CA THR A 562 -16.16 -29.52 -4.22
C THR A 562 -14.99 -29.81 -3.28
N ALA A 563 -14.11 -28.82 -3.06
CA ALA A 563 -13.01 -28.94 -2.10
C ALA A 563 -13.51 -29.16 -0.66
N PHE A 564 -14.62 -28.49 -0.28
CA PHE A 564 -15.28 -28.73 0.99
C PHE A 564 -15.82 -30.15 1.11
N ALA A 565 -16.61 -30.58 0.12
CA ALA A 565 -17.24 -31.90 0.12
C ALA A 565 -16.23 -33.05 0.25
N ARG A 566 -15.01 -32.86 -0.27
CA ARG A 566 -13.93 -33.86 -0.20
C ARG A 566 -12.97 -33.65 0.97
N ASN A 567 -13.10 -32.54 1.73
CA ASN A 567 -12.17 -32.14 2.78
C ASN A 567 -10.70 -32.05 2.29
N GLU A 568 -10.48 -31.42 1.14
CA GLU A 568 -9.18 -31.42 0.46
C GLU A 568 -8.58 -30.02 0.39
N ALA A 569 -7.42 -29.82 1.03
CA ALA A 569 -6.61 -28.61 0.85
C ALA A 569 -5.99 -28.57 -0.55
N LYS A 570 -6.61 -27.78 -1.45
CA LYS A 570 -6.24 -27.64 -2.86
C LYS A 570 -5.05 -26.72 -3.10
N ARG A 571 -4.78 -25.75 -2.22
CA ARG A 571 -3.68 -24.78 -2.37
C ARG A 571 -2.68 -24.85 -1.23
N ARG A 572 -1.39 -24.78 -1.57
CA ARG A 572 -0.25 -24.95 -0.64
C ARG A 572 0.92 -24.05 -1.00
N VAL A 573 1.89 -23.91 -0.10
CA VAL A 573 3.14 -23.19 -0.39
C VAL A 573 3.94 -23.92 -1.47
N TYR A 574 4.06 -25.25 -1.41
CA TYR A 574 4.82 -26.06 -2.38
C TYR A 574 4.16 -27.38 -2.81
N LEU A 575 4.48 -27.82 -4.04
CA LEU A 575 4.37 -29.19 -4.55
C LEU A 575 5.52 -29.47 -5.52
N LEU A 576 6.16 -30.62 -5.35
CA LEU A 576 6.63 -31.45 -6.45
C LEU A 576 6.59 -32.91 -6.03
N ASP A 577 5.59 -33.64 -6.53
CA ASP A 577 5.86 -34.94 -7.14
C ASP A 577 4.90 -35.12 -8.31
N LYS A 578 5.46 -35.19 -9.53
CA LYS A 578 4.73 -35.18 -10.81
C LYS A 578 4.00 -36.51 -11.11
N ASN A 579 3.85 -37.40 -10.14
CA ASN A 579 3.41 -38.78 -10.37
C ASN A 579 2.01 -39.11 -9.87
N ASP A 580 1.30 -38.21 -9.19
CA ASP A 580 -0.12 -38.41 -8.85
C ASP A 580 -1.00 -37.61 -9.82
N GLU A 581 -1.35 -38.25 -10.93
CA GLU A 581 -2.24 -37.74 -11.98
C GLU A 581 -3.70 -37.46 -11.52
N VAL A 582 -4.02 -37.59 -10.22
CA VAL A 582 -5.41 -37.63 -9.75
C VAL A 582 -5.82 -36.45 -8.86
N ASP A 583 -4.91 -35.60 -8.37
CA ASP A 583 -5.33 -34.41 -7.61
C ASP A 583 -4.57 -33.11 -7.92
N ARG A 584 -5.23 -32.19 -8.64
CA ARG A 584 -4.68 -30.90 -9.09
C ARG A 584 -4.54 -29.92 -7.92
N THR A 585 -3.58 -30.17 -7.06
CA THR A 585 -3.17 -29.22 -6.02
C THR A 585 -2.31 -28.10 -6.64
N LEU A 586 -2.56 -26.85 -6.24
CA LEU A 586 -1.93 -25.65 -6.79
C LEU A 586 -0.90 -25.08 -5.81
N SER A 587 0.34 -24.89 -6.27
CA SER A 587 1.42 -24.29 -5.47
C SER A 587 1.46 -22.77 -5.63
N GLN A 588 1.90 -22.07 -4.59
CA GLN A 588 2.17 -20.64 -4.67
C GLN A 588 3.64 -20.30 -4.96
N VAL A 589 4.57 -21.21 -4.65
CA VAL A 589 6.01 -21.00 -4.83
C VAL A 589 6.62 -22.16 -5.63
N ASP A 590 7.34 -21.82 -6.70
CA ASP A 590 8.24 -22.73 -7.41
C ASP A 590 9.65 -22.62 -6.85
N PHE A 591 9.96 -23.47 -5.86
CA PHE A 591 11.29 -23.50 -5.23
C PHE A 591 12.41 -23.97 -6.18
N THR A 592 12.09 -24.54 -7.35
CA THR A 592 13.12 -24.88 -8.35
C THR A 592 13.72 -23.64 -9.02
N LYS A 593 13.01 -22.50 -8.95
CA LYS A 593 13.50 -21.20 -9.45
C LYS A 593 14.35 -20.45 -8.43
N LEU A 594 14.35 -20.88 -7.17
CA LEU A 594 15.21 -20.31 -6.14
C LEU A 594 16.64 -20.84 -6.27
N LYS A 595 17.59 -19.94 -6.05
CA LYS A 595 18.98 -20.33 -5.81
C LYS A 595 19.08 -20.99 -4.43
N ALA A 596 19.84 -22.07 -4.33
CA ALA A 596 19.96 -22.85 -3.10
C ALA A 596 20.73 -22.10 -2.00
N ASP A 597 20.18 -22.11 -0.78
CA ASP A 597 20.80 -21.68 0.48
C ASP A 597 21.53 -20.33 0.44
N ILE A 598 20.78 -19.28 0.12
CA ILE A 598 21.25 -17.89 0.14
C ILE A 598 20.85 -17.23 1.45
N LEU A 599 21.82 -16.61 2.11
CA LEU A 599 21.58 -15.57 3.11
C LEU A 599 22.25 -14.30 2.60
N ASP A 600 21.45 -13.37 2.10
CA ASP A 600 21.91 -12.06 1.64
C ASP A 600 21.43 -10.97 2.59
N LYS A 601 22.24 -9.93 2.75
CA LYS A 601 21.86 -8.68 3.42
C LYS A 601 21.90 -7.58 2.39
N THR A 602 20.76 -6.95 2.13
CA THR A 602 20.68 -5.82 1.20
C THR A 602 21.49 -4.63 1.74
N ALA A 603 21.73 -3.60 0.91
CA ALA A 603 22.40 -2.38 1.35
C ALA A 603 21.65 -1.66 2.50
N SER A 604 20.33 -1.81 2.57
CA SER A 604 19.44 -1.32 3.63
C SER A 604 19.42 -2.22 4.88
N GLY A 605 20.17 -3.33 4.89
CA GLY A 605 20.25 -4.28 5.99
C GLY A 605 19.12 -5.32 6.04
N ASP A 606 18.30 -5.43 4.99
CA ASP A 606 17.20 -6.40 4.91
C ASP A 606 17.74 -7.81 4.71
N ILE A 607 17.14 -8.77 5.40
CA ILE A 607 17.54 -10.17 5.38
C ILE A 607 16.76 -10.89 4.30
N LEU A 608 17.45 -11.47 3.32
CA LEU A 608 16.87 -12.39 2.35
C LEU A 608 17.45 -13.78 2.61
N TYR A 609 16.67 -14.65 3.24
CA TYR A 609 17.01 -16.06 3.37
C TYR A 609 16.19 -16.88 2.38
N LEU A 610 16.85 -17.47 1.40
CA LEU A 610 16.24 -18.23 0.32
C LEU A 610 16.82 -19.64 0.30
N ASN A 611 15.97 -20.64 0.51
CA ASN A 611 16.41 -22.03 0.57
C ASN A 611 15.42 -22.96 -0.15
N ASN A 612 15.93 -23.78 -1.07
CA ASN A 612 15.16 -24.76 -1.83
C ASN A 612 15.45 -26.23 -1.42
N ASP A 613 16.22 -26.44 -0.36
CA ASP A 613 16.59 -27.74 0.19
C ASP A 613 15.82 -27.96 1.51
N ASN A 614 14.96 -28.98 1.55
CA ASN A 614 14.14 -29.29 2.72
C ASN A 614 14.92 -29.92 3.88
N THR A 615 16.20 -30.26 3.68
CA THR A 615 17.09 -30.74 4.75
C THR A 615 17.82 -29.60 5.46
N LYS A 616 17.69 -28.37 4.93
CA LYS A 616 18.36 -27.18 5.47
C LYS A 616 17.40 -26.32 6.26
N ASP A 617 17.49 -26.44 7.57
CA ASP A 617 16.71 -25.61 8.48
C ASP A 617 17.39 -24.27 8.76
N CYS A 618 16.62 -23.29 9.23
CA CYS A 618 17.14 -22.00 9.67
C CYS A 618 16.61 -21.59 11.03
N ILE A 619 17.37 -20.74 11.73
CA ILE A 619 17.00 -20.19 13.03
C ILE A 619 17.21 -18.67 13.04
N LEU A 620 16.17 -17.91 13.38
CA LEU A 620 16.26 -16.49 13.66
C LEU A 620 16.68 -16.33 15.12
N VAL A 621 17.83 -15.72 15.32
CA VAL A 621 18.48 -15.60 16.64
C VAL A 621 18.34 -14.18 17.13
N GLY A 622 17.51 -13.99 18.15
CA GLY A 622 17.31 -12.74 18.85
C GLY A 622 18.18 -12.58 20.10
N THR A 623 17.95 -11.52 20.88
CA THR A 623 18.67 -11.33 22.16
C THR A 623 18.23 -12.38 23.18
N ASN A 624 19.12 -12.77 24.09
CA ASN A 624 18.83 -13.78 25.13
C ASN A 624 18.40 -15.15 24.59
N ALA A 625 18.75 -15.48 23.34
CA ALA A 625 18.44 -16.76 22.73
C ALA A 625 19.11 -17.92 23.48
N VAL A 626 18.33 -18.98 23.72
CA VAL A 626 18.84 -20.25 24.23
C VAL A 626 18.79 -21.25 23.08
N ILE A 627 19.97 -21.72 22.64
CA ILE A 627 20.09 -22.65 21.51
C ILE A 627 20.78 -23.92 22.02
N ASP A 628 20.03 -25.02 22.00
CA ASP A 628 20.52 -26.33 22.41
C ASP A 628 21.55 -26.91 21.44
N GLU A 629 22.32 -27.92 21.89
CA GLU A 629 23.36 -28.56 21.07
C GLU A 629 22.82 -29.15 19.77
N GLN A 630 21.60 -29.69 19.79
CA GLN A 630 20.93 -30.27 18.63
C GLN A 630 20.67 -29.24 17.53
N ASN A 631 20.55 -27.96 17.90
CA ASN A 631 20.28 -26.84 17.01
C ASN A 631 21.55 -26.08 16.60
N LYS A 632 22.75 -26.50 17.05
CA LYS A 632 24.01 -25.79 16.76
C LYS A 632 24.38 -25.75 15.28
N ASN A 633 23.98 -26.79 14.52
CA ASN A 633 24.34 -26.94 13.10
C ASN A 633 23.30 -26.33 12.15
N ILE A 634 22.23 -25.75 12.68
CA ILE A 634 21.18 -25.08 11.90
C ILE A 634 21.69 -23.73 11.41
N ARG A 635 21.26 -23.30 10.21
CA ARG A 635 21.67 -22.01 9.63
C ARG A 635 21.17 -20.85 10.49
N LYS A 636 22.09 -20.16 11.16
CA LYS A 636 21.78 -19.01 12.02
C LYS A 636 21.59 -17.72 11.22
N ILE A 637 20.52 -17.01 11.54
CA ILE A 637 20.18 -15.68 11.04
C ILE A 637 20.19 -14.74 12.25
N GLU A 638 21.35 -14.14 12.51
CA GLU A 638 21.57 -13.26 13.67
C GLU A 638 20.87 -11.91 13.47
N LEU A 639 19.94 -11.60 14.38
CA LEU A 639 19.19 -10.34 14.41
C LEU A 639 19.90 -9.31 15.29
N GLN A 640 20.15 -8.11 14.75
CA GLN A 640 20.86 -7.08 15.51
C GLN A 640 19.96 -6.56 16.63
N ASN A 641 20.39 -6.75 17.88
CA ASN A 641 19.60 -6.44 19.09
C ASN A 641 18.20 -7.07 19.08
N GLY A 642 18.07 -8.27 18.50
CA GLY A 642 16.79 -8.97 18.40
C GLY A 642 15.87 -8.44 17.31
N VAL A 643 16.27 -7.39 16.59
CA VAL A 643 15.47 -6.77 15.54
C VAL A 643 15.99 -7.18 14.17
N GLY A 644 15.06 -7.60 13.31
CA GLY A 644 15.33 -7.95 11.92
C GLY A 644 14.21 -7.50 11.01
N ARG A 645 14.50 -7.38 9.72
CA ARG A 645 13.48 -7.19 8.70
C ARG A 645 13.86 -7.90 7.41
N GLY A 646 12.88 -8.40 6.65
CA GLY A 646 13.18 -9.11 5.41
C GLY A 646 12.17 -10.17 4.98
N ILE A 647 12.65 -11.14 4.19
CA ILE A 647 11.87 -12.28 3.69
C ILE A 647 12.65 -13.57 3.99
N ILE A 648 11.98 -14.49 4.66
CA ILE A 648 12.46 -15.86 4.89
C ILE A 648 11.62 -16.78 4.00
N LEU A 649 12.23 -17.41 3.00
CA LEU A 649 11.57 -18.31 2.05
C LEU A 649 12.37 -19.61 1.97
N THR A 650 11.87 -20.66 2.61
CA THR A 650 12.66 -21.89 2.82
C THR A 650 11.84 -23.16 2.60
N ARG A 651 12.50 -24.25 2.19
CA ARG A 651 11.93 -25.60 2.22
C ARG A 651 12.18 -26.35 3.52
N GLY A 652 13.07 -25.87 4.39
CA GLY A 652 13.32 -26.46 5.71
C GLY A 652 12.52 -25.79 6.82
N ASN A 653 12.67 -26.29 8.04
CA ASN A 653 12.04 -25.74 9.24
C ASN A 653 12.58 -24.33 9.56
N VAL A 654 11.74 -23.55 10.22
CA VAL A 654 12.07 -22.21 10.73
C VAL A 654 11.96 -22.20 12.24
N TYR A 655 13.07 -21.93 12.91
CA TYR A 655 13.11 -21.81 14.36
C TYR A 655 13.25 -20.34 14.79
N LEU A 656 12.58 -19.96 15.87
CA LEU A 656 12.74 -18.67 16.53
C LEU A 656 13.30 -18.86 17.93
N ALA A 657 14.43 -18.22 18.24
CA ALA A 657 15.04 -18.26 19.56
C ALA A 657 15.42 -16.87 20.06
N GLY A 658 15.23 -16.62 21.35
CA GLY A 658 15.44 -15.33 21.99
C GLY A 658 14.28 -14.37 21.79
N ASP A 659 14.50 -13.14 22.22
CA ASP A 659 13.62 -12.02 21.95
C ASP A 659 13.79 -11.60 20.48
N VAL A 660 12.78 -11.93 19.67
CA VAL A 660 12.76 -11.71 18.22
C VAL A 660 11.70 -10.67 17.89
N ASP A 661 12.09 -9.62 17.18
CA ASP A 661 11.20 -8.67 16.51
C ASP A 661 11.55 -8.67 15.02
N PHE A 662 10.71 -9.31 14.21
CA PHE A 662 10.96 -9.47 12.79
C PHE A 662 9.88 -8.76 11.97
N LYS A 663 10.27 -7.70 11.25
CA LYS A 663 9.40 -7.04 10.26
C LYS A 663 9.51 -7.70 8.89
N GLY A 664 8.52 -8.47 8.48
CA GLY A 664 8.64 -9.22 7.24
C GLY A 664 7.57 -10.28 7.01
N THR A 665 7.92 -11.26 6.17
CA THR A 665 7.13 -12.49 5.98
C THR A 665 8.03 -13.72 6.06
N ILE A 666 7.48 -14.81 6.60
CA ILE A 666 8.12 -16.11 6.71
C ILE A 666 7.30 -17.14 5.95
N ILE A 667 7.90 -17.78 4.96
CA ILE A 667 7.27 -18.77 4.10
C ILE A 667 8.09 -20.06 4.19
N SER A 668 7.48 -21.13 4.70
CA SER A 668 8.13 -22.44 4.85
C SER A 668 7.24 -23.57 4.38
N THR A 669 7.86 -24.59 3.78
CA THR A 669 7.17 -25.85 3.46
C THR A 669 7.12 -26.82 4.63
N GLU A 670 7.90 -26.58 5.68
CA GLU A 670 8.04 -27.44 6.85
C GLU A 670 7.51 -26.71 8.10
N ASN A 671 7.97 -27.06 9.30
CA ASN A 671 7.43 -26.51 10.53
C ASN A 671 8.02 -25.13 10.86
N MET A 672 7.27 -24.37 11.66
CA MET A 672 7.78 -23.21 12.37
C MET A 672 7.69 -23.45 13.88
N GLU A 673 8.76 -23.17 14.62
CA GLU A 673 8.82 -23.47 16.06
C GLU A 673 9.54 -22.41 16.87
N THR A 674 9.02 -22.09 18.05
CA THR A 674 9.72 -21.28 19.04
C THR A 674 10.49 -22.18 20.00
N LEU A 675 11.81 -21.99 20.11
CA LEU A 675 12.68 -22.89 20.88
C LEU A 675 12.75 -22.58 22.38
N ASP A 676 12.29 -21.40 22.80
CA ASP A 676 12.32 -20.95 24.19
C ASP A 676 11.07 -20.17 24.57
N SER A 677 10.99 -19.69 25.82
CA SER A 677 9.86 -18.92 26.33
C SER A 677 9.94 -17.40 26.11
N LYS A 678 10.98 -16.90 25.42
CA LYS A 678 11.20 -15.45 25.18
C LYS A 678 10.15 -14.83 24.27
N LYS A 679 10.15 -13.52 24.06
CA LYS A 679 9.11 -12.87 23.24
C LYS A 679 9.42 -12.96 21.74
N LYS A 680 8.44 -13.36 20.93
CA LYS A 680 8.52 -13.34 19.46
C LYS A 680 7.46 -12.42 18.90
N THR A 681 7.87 -11.45 18.10
CA THR A 681 6.98 -10.50 17.43
C THR A 681 7.23 -10.54 15.93
N LEU A 682 6.19 -10.82 15.16
CA LEU A 682 6.20 -10.72 13.70
C LEU A 682 5.39 -9.49 13.29
N ASN A 683 6.05 -8.55 12.65
CA ASN A 683 5.48 -7.30 12.18
C ASN A 683 5.29 -7.37 10.66
N TYR A 684 4.05 -7.41 10.20
CA TYR A 684 3.74 -7.51 8.79
C TYR A 684 3.33 -6.16 8.18
N ASP A 685 3.86 -5.89 6.99
CA ASP A 685 3.61 -4.67 6.20
C ASP A 685 3.70 -5.02 4.72
N ILE A 686 2.55 -5.08 4.04
CA ILE A 686 2.46 -5.49 2.63
C ILE A 686 3.29 -4.58 1.71
N ASN A 687 3.27 -3.27 1.94
CA ASN A 687 3.99 -2.30 1.11
C ASN A 687 5.50 -2.48 1.21
N TYR A 688 6.00 -2.89 2.39
CA TYR A 688 7.40 -3.24 2.58
C TYR A 688 7.77 -4.53 1.84
N ILE A 689 6.96 -5.59 1.94
CA ILE A 689 7.20 -6.87 1.27
C ILE A 689 7.20 -6.72 -0.25
N GLU A 690 6.20 -6.05 -0.81
CA GLU A 690 6.08 -5.86 -2.26
C GLU A 690 7.25 -5.10 -2.84
N ARG A 691 7.69 -4.03 -2.17
CA ARG A 691 8.89 -3.27 -2.56
C ARG A 691 10.13 -4.15 -2.50
N LEU A 692 10.34 -4.87 -1.39
CA LEU A 692 11.52 -5.72 -1.23
C LEU A 692 11.60 -6.83 -2.29
N ILE A 693 10.47 -7.45 -2.63
CA ILE A 693 10.38 -8.43 -3.74
C ILE A 693 10.70 -7.75 -5.07
N ALA A 694 10.10 -6.60 -5.35
CA ALA A 694 10.23 -5.94 -6.64
C ALA A 694 11.67 -5.42 -6.88
N TYR A 695 12.34 -4.88 -5.86
CA TYR A 695 13.76 -4.50 -5.91
C TYR A 695 14.69 -5.68 -6.21
N ASN A 696 14.33 -6.87 -5.73
CA ASN A 696 15.14 -8.08 -5.82
C ASN A 696 14.63 -9.08 -6.87
N TYR A 697 13.67 -8.68 -7.71
CA TYR A 697 12.96 -9.60 -8.59
C TYR A 697 13.91 -10.33 -9.52
N ASP A 698 14.66 -9.60 -10.35
CA ASP A 698 15.55 -10.20 -11.35
C ASP A 698 16.67 -11.04 -10.72
N LYS A 699 17.13 -10.69 -9.52
CA LYS A 699 18.22 -11.38 -8.83
C LYS A 699 17.78 -12.68 -8.16
N TYR A 700 16.59 -12.66 -7.54
CA TYR A 700 16.15 -13.68 -6.59
C TYR A 700 14.74 -14.22 -6.79
N PHE A 701 13.77 -13.39 -7.21
CA PHE A 701 12.35 -13.77 -7.20
C PHE A 701 11.74 -13.99 -8.59
N LYS A 702 12.53 -13.87 -9.65
CA LYS A 702 12.06 -14.06 -11.02
C LYS A 702 11.47 -15.45 -11.19
N ASP A 703 10.17 -15.47 -11.49
CA ASP A 703 9.34 -16.67 -11.69
C ASP A 703 9.25 -17.62 -10.47
N VAL A 704 9.72 -17.20 -9.29
CA VAL A 704 9.63 -17.97 -8.05
C VAL A 704 8.20 -18.08 -7.56
N PHE A 705 7.44 -16.99 -7.64
CA PHE A 705 6.04 -16.98 -7.21
C PHE A 705 5.15 -17.35 -8.40
N ILE A 706 4.40 -18.45 -8.26
CA ILE A 706 3.58 -18.99 -9.34
C ILE A 706 2.39 -18.05 -9.55
N ARG A 707 2.19 -17.66 -10.81
CA ARG A 707 1.08 -16.80 -11.23
C ARG A 707 -0.15 -17.66 -11.45
N ASN A 708 -1.22 -17.43 -10.68
CA ASN A 708 -2.50 -18.09 -10.95
C ASN A 708 -3.39 -17.29 -11.92
N SER A 709 -3.10 -16.00 -12.20
CA SER A 709 -3.64 -15.33 -13.38
C SER A 709 -2.82 -14.21 -14.01
N SER A 710 -3.13 -14.00 -15.29
CA SER A 710 -2.74 -12.89 -16.15
C SER A 710 -3.52 -11.59 -15.90
N LYS A 711 -4.43 -11.54 -14.90
CA LYS A 711 -5.37 -10.42 -14.71
C LYS A 711 -5.03 -9.50 -13.53
N ASN A 712 -4.41 -10.00 -12.47
CA ASN A 712 -4.14 -9.21 -11.27
C ASN A 712 -2.63 -9.05 -11.05
N SER A 713 -2.10 -8.01 -11.67
CA SER A 713 -0.76 -7.52 -11.38
C SER A 713 -0.88 -6.10 -10.87
N GLN A 714 -0.10 -5.79 -9.87
CA GLN A 714 0.00 -4.44 -9.35
C GLN A 714 1.27 -3.77 -9.84
N ASN A 715 1.17 -2.47 -10.05
CA ASN A 715 2.31 -1.65 -10.37
C ASN A 715 2.97 -1.23 -9.06
N ILE A 716 4.11 -1.83 -8.76
CA ILE A 716 4.96 -1.42 -7.64
C ILE A 716 5.94 -0.39 -8.17
N GLU A 717 6.06 0.74 -7.48
CA GLU A 717 7.02 1.77 -7.85
C GLU A 717 8.39 1.37 -7.30
N VAL A 718 9.30 0.94 -8.17
CA VAL A 718 10.59 0.34 -7.77
C VAL A 718 11.73 1.32 -7.98
N ASN A 719 11.65 2.22 -8.95
CA ASN A 719 12.56 3.34 -9.07
C ASN A 719 11.85 4.49 -9.75
N SER A 720 12.34 5.70 -9.54
CA SER A 720 11.88 6.90 -10.24
C SER A 720 13.11 7.48 -10.92
N ASN A 721 13.25 7.26 -12.22
CA ASN A 721 14.24 8.00 -13.00
C ASN A 721 13.63 9.35 -13.34
N VAL A 722 14.43 10.41 -13.38
CA VAL A 722 13.95 11.68 -13.91
C VAL A 722 14.59 11.88 -15.26
N ASP A 723 13.82 11.71 -16.32
CA ASP A 723 14.33 11.85 -17.68
C ASP A 723 13.80 13.14 -18.33
N LYS A 724 14.53 13.61 -19.34
CA LYS A 724 14.14 14.74 -20.18
C LYS A 724 13.27 14.22 -21.32
N ASP A 725 12.14 14.87 -21.58
CA ASP A 725 11.51 14.73 -22.88
C ASP A 725 12.42 15.38 -23.94
N ASN A 726 13.15 14.57 -24.69
CA ASN A 726 14.05 15.00 -25.77
C ASN A 726 13.31 15.72 -26.93
N ASN A 727 11.97 15.85 -26.88
CA ASN A 727 11.17 16.56 -27.87
C ASN A 727 10.61 17.91 -27.41
N ALA A 728 10.94 18.40 -26.20
CA ALA A 728 10.56 19.75 -25.79
C ALA A 728 11.64 20.77 -26.20
N GLY A 729 11.40 21.48 -27.31
CA GLY A 729 12.27 22.57 -27.76
C GLY A 729 12.48 23.62 -26.67
N THR A 730 13.74 23.91 -26.36
CA THR A 730 14.23 24.87 -25.36
C THR A 730 14.01 26.34 -25.75
N ASP A 731 12.99 26.64 -26.57
CA ASP A 731 12.75 27.98 -27.09
C ASP A 731 11.89 28.80 -26.13
N VAL A 732 12.53 29.37 -25.11
CA VAL A 732 11.98 30.53 -24.43
C VAL A 732 12.13 31.74 -25.35
N PHE A 733 11.06 32.07 -26.08
CA PHE A 733 11.04 33.21 -27.00
C PHE A 733 11.48 34.51 -26.31
N ARG A 734 12.61 35.08 -26.77
CA ARG A 734 13.19 36.37 -26.34
C ARG A 734 12.17 37.51 -26.26
N ASP A 735 11.26 37.58 -27.23
CA ASP A 735 10.20 38.61 -27.30
C ASP A 735 9.14 38.48 -26.19
N LYS A 736 9.12 37.37 -25.47
CA LYS A 736 8.23 37.14 -24.30
C LYS A 736 8.91 37.49 -22.98
N LEU A 737 10.24 37.63 -22.93
CA LEU A 737 11.01 37.92 -21.72
C LEU A 737 11.45 39.38 -21.63
N ILE A 738 11.50 40.10 -22.75
CA ILE A 738 11.88 41.50 -22.78
C ILE A 738 10.66 42.33 -23.18
N VAL A 739 10.16 43.17 -22.28
CA VAL A 739 9.03 44.06 -22.54
C VAL A 739 9.52 45.49 -22.67
N MET A 740 9.32 46.08 -23.85
CA MET A 740 9.59 47.49 -24.11
C MET A 740 8.40 48.36 -23.65
N GLU A 741 8.66 49.40 -22.86
CA GLU A 741 7.67 50.38 -22.42
C GLU A 741 8.21 51.81 -22.42
N LYS A 742 7.30 52.79 -22.37
CA LYS A 742 7.61 54.22 -22.19
C LYS A 742 8.58 54.80 -23.22
N TRP A 743 8.56 54.27 -24.45
CA TRP A 743 9.30 54.83 -25.58
C TRP A 743 8.88 56.28 -25.82
N LYS A 744 9.85 57.20 -25.85
CA LYS A 744 9.60 58.61 -26.13
C LYS A 744 10.84 59.31 -26.68
N ILE A 745 10.59 60.33 -27.49
CA ILE A 745 11.59 61.32 -27.87
C ILE A 745 11.75 62.30 -26.70
N VAL A 746 12.97 62.48 -26.22
CA VAL A 746 13.28 63.34 -25.06
C VAL A 746 13.76 64.72 -25.51
N LYS A 747 14.54 64.78 -26.59
CA LYS A 747 15.16 65.99 -27.11
C LYS A 747 15.33 65.89 -28.62
#